data_AF-A0A9Q1B9B8-F1
#
_entry.id   AF-A0A9Q1B9B8-F1
#
_cell.length_a   1.000
_cell.length_b   1.000
_cell.length_c   1.000
_cell.angle_alpha   90.00
_cell.angle_beta   90.00
_cell.angle_gamma   90.00
#
_symmetry.space_group_name_H-M   'P 1'
#
loop_
_entity.id
_entity.type
_entity.pdbx_description
1 polymer ?
#
loop_
_entity_poly.entity_id
_entity_poly.type
_entity_poly.pdbx_seq_one_letter_code
_entity_poly.pdbx_strand_id
1 'polypeptide(L)'
;MKQLVQEWIQKKEMKHLLIYILLKDVTTDMTLSQVISKCLLIESEKYFNDIGKIISDYGCLLLLDGLDELSMTAKDKSYLNVDDFVCDENKGRFLTSLTLGEILQGSLRIRDLNIRIWVTSREIDYAKNHFPLPYIKVQMNGFSKKQAQDYIEKSCQFYIQSRIPTLKKRGTTETADGTNRSVSWKHSLVNEWSVSSNLTQRNNTDELHKEQNIEATNDSDEIKQENNGVKEDDMTTKRGMRVELKEEMHEAGSNVAKKTNEEKYSDKADRKDKQGKNINTRGINTEESIKINVQKEALRVQTFLENNDVFSSFQKIPLLFIMMVHIMSAKYTSSVSYLEGIKIDKLTLLIRTVLSCLESRYCQKRNISMSEEIIDLETTLGMIALKKKFQLTVMGYTMLAKEGVNVKLALEVGILRQSKKTGANNEMAQNLSFSSFTGVEFFDNLFQAYLAAKVVVDDPKHLKNLFKIVAKTKEEDSFRVLQFVCGLEESLCKTICEELRGMKKYNNLIDCLHEINNEDVIQNALKKLQKDTLNIAYFERKYHRDALTVFCQHCKQLNIQLSRLVFHKDCDIAFLKTMELPIVGSVHFFQKDVAESDFVSILQWISKHDFMISIVFVDCQTPNQLSQNSKALVKTFEKSNIKVFKKRIDGKTEAFFNCSTGEWTSDVKHVLKENLKYIIHFN
;
A
#
# COMPACT_ATOMS: atom_id res chain seq x y z
N MET A 1 17.62 -1.63 -23.34
CA MET A 1 18.64 -1.01 -24.20
C MET A 1 20.05 -1.12 -23.63
N LYS A 2 20.35 -0.61 -22.43
CA LYS A 2 21.72 -0.69 -21.86
C LYS A 2 22.32 -2.10 -21.84
N GLN A 3 21.51 -3.12 -21.52
CA GLN A 3 21.95 -4.53 -21.61
C GLN A 3 22.32 -4.94 -23.05
N LEU A 4 21.57 -4.51 -24.06
CA LEU A 4 21.91 -4.77 -25.47
C LEU A 4 23.27 -4.15 -25.81
N VAL A 5 23.56 -2.94 -25.32
CA VAL A 5 24.87 -2.30 -25.50
C VAL A 5 25.98 -3.15 -24.86
N GLN A 6 25.79 -3.63 -23.63
CA GLN A 6 26.76 -4.48 -22.95
C GLN A 6 27.00 -5.81 -23.68
N GLU A 7 25.92 -6.47 -24.11
CA GLU A 7 26.02 -7.70 -24.91
C GLU A 7 26.66 -7.44 -26.27
N TRP A 8 26.42 -6.27 -26.88
CA TRP A 8 27.05 -5.86 -28.12
C TRP A 8 28.56 -5.71 -27.94
N ILE A 9 29.01 -5.00 -26.91
CA ILE A 9 30.43 -4.81 -26.59
C ILE A 9 31.16 -6.16 -26.42
N GLN A 10 30.47 -7.20 -25.95
CA GLN A 10 31.07 -8.53 -25.73
C GLN A 10 31.19 -9.38 -27.00
N LYS A 11 30.57 -8.99 -28.13
CA LYS A 11 30.64 -9.76 -29.38
C LYS A 11 31.95 -9.49 -30.11
N LYS A 12 32.61 -10.58 -30.53
CA LYS A 12 33.90 -10.53 -31.24
C LYS A 12 33.81 -10.09 -32.70
N GLU A 13 32.66 -10.30 -33.35
CA GLU A 13 32.44 -9.95 -34.75
C GLU A 13 31.10 -9.26 -34.91
N MET A 14 31.10 -8.07 -35.49
CA MET A 14 29.88 -7.27 -35.65
C MET A 14 29.77 -6.75 -37.08
N LYS A 15 28.63 -7.09 -37.70
CA LYS A 15 28.28 -6.68 -39.07
C LYS A 15 27.57 -5.33 -39.15
N HIS A 16 27.30 -4.71 -38.00
CA HIS A 16 26.60 -3.44 -37.90
C HIS A 16 27.28 -2.56 -36.84
N LEU A 17 27.22 -1.25 -37.03
CA LEU A 17 27.53 -0.28 -35.99
C LEU A 17 26.36 -0.20 -35.00
N LEU A 18 26.62 -0.16 -33.70
CA LEU A 18 25.60 0.16 -32.70
C LEU A 18 25.85 1.56 -32.16
N ILE A 19 24.82 2.38 -32.19
CA ILE A 19 24.85 3.74 -31.66
C ILE A 19 23.78 3.84 -30.58
N TYR A 20 24.19 4.10 -29.34
CA TYR A 20 23.28 4.33 -28.23
C TYR A 20 23.26 5.82 -27.89
N ILE A 21 22.08 6.43 -27.97
CA ILE A 21 21.87 7.85 -27.75
C ILE A 21 20.86 8.00 -26.62
N LEU A 22 21.27 8.71 -25.56
CA LEU A 22 20.34 9.25 -24.58
C LEU A 22 19.83 10.59 -25.11
N LEU A 23 18.52 10.71 -25.33
CA LEU A 23 17.89 11.86 -25.99
C LEU A 23 17.81 13.12 -25.10
N LYS A 24 18.48 13.11 -23.94
CA LYS A 24 18.56 14.26 -23.06
C LYS A 24 19.32 15.40 -23.75
N ASP A 25 18.71 16.59 -23.74
CA ASP A 25 19.25 17.80 -24.39
C ASP A 25 19.45 17.64 -25.92
N VAL A 26 18.69 16.75 -26.54
CA VAL A 26 18.66 16.53 -28.00
C VAL A 26 17.34 17.07 -28.56
N THR A 27 17.43 17.83 -29.66
CA THR A 27 16.28 18.36 -30.39
C THR A 27 16.06 17.58 -31.69
N THR A 28 14.85 17.65 -32.25
CA THR A 28 14.47 17.00 -33.52
C THR A 28 15.27 17.49 -34.73
N ASP A 29 15.69 18.75 -34.73
CA ASP A 29 16.43 19.40 -35.82
C ASP A 29 17.92 19.06 -35.82
N MET A 30 18.45 18.45 -34.75
CA MET A 30 19.83 17.98 -34.74
C MET A 30 20.02 16.81 -35.73
N THR A 31 21.08 16.89 -36.54
CA THR A 31 21.48 15.79 -37.42
C THR A 31 22.09 14.65 -36.62
N LEU A 32 21.98 13.41 -37.12
CA LEU A 32 22.54 12.25 -36.44
C LEU A 32 24.05 12.42 -36.15
N SER A 33 24.80 13.00 -37.08
CA SER A 33 26.21 13.35 -36.88
C SER A 33 26.40 14.36 -35.75
N GLN A 34 25.57 15.41 -35.66
CA GLN A 34 25.63 16.38 -34.55
C GLN A 34 25.34 15.73 -33.20
N VAL A 35 24.33 14.85 -33.14
CA VAL A 35 23.98 14.12 -31.91
C VAL A 35 25.13 13.20 -31.49
N ILE A 36 25.71 12.45 -32.42
CA ILE A 36 26.85 11.56 -32.14
C ILE A 36 28.06 12.37 -31.67
N SER A 37 28.40 13.46 -32.35
CA SER A 37 29.52 14.31 -31.94
C SER A 37 29.31 14.92 -30.56
N LYS A 38 28.07 15.32 -30.23
CA LYS A 38 27.70 15.78 -28.88
C LYS A 38 27.89 14.68 -27.84
N CYS A 39 27.49 13.43 -28.14
CA CYS A 39 27.70 12.28 -27.26
C CYS A 39 29.17 11.90 -27.11
N LEU A 40 29.99 12.10 -28.15
CA LEU A 40 31.43 11.81 -28.15
C LEU A 40 32.30 12.98 -27.67
N LEU A 41 31.70 14.14 -27.34
CA LEU A 41 32.40 15.37 -26.97
C LEU A 41 33.42 15.83 -28.05
N ILE A 42 33.05 15.66 -29.33
CA ILE A 42 33.88 16.06 -30.48
C ILE A 42 33.41 17.44 -30.95
N GLU A 43 34.24 18.47 -30.75
CA GLU A 43 33.90 19.86 -31.10
C GLU A 43 34.14 20.21 -32.58
N SER A 44 34.82 19.36 -33.35
CA SER A 44 35.20 19.67 -34.73
C SER A 44 34.17 19.17 -35.75
N GLU A 45 33.61 20.09 -36.53
CA GLU A 45 32.69 19.81 -37.64
C GLU A 45 33.31 18.93 -38.74
N LYS A 46 34.65 18.85 -38.80
CA LYS A 46 35.39 18.03 -39.76
C LYS A 46 34.98 16.56 -39.70
N TYR A 47 34.61 16.07 -38.52
CA TYR A 47 34.25 14.66 -38.30
C TYR A 47 32.79 14.34 -38.67
N PHE A 48 31.93 15.33 -38.94
CA PHE A 48 30.53 15.05 -39.27
C PHE A 48 30.39 14.22 -40.56
N ASN A 49 31.19 14.55 -41.57
CA ASN A 49 31.23 13.83 -42.85
C ASN A 49 31.77 12.40 -42.67
N ASP A 50 32.78 12.23 -41.81
CA ASP A 50 33.37 10.91 -41.52
C ASP A 50 32.36 10.00 -40.78
N ILE A 51 31.63 10.55 -39.81
CA ILE A 51 30.55 9.84 -39.10
C ILE A 51 29.47 9.39 -40.09
N GLY A 52 29.06 10.27 -41.01
CA GLY A 52 28.10 9.93 -42.06
C GLY A 52 28.60 8.75 -42.89
N LYS A 53 29.83 8.81 -43.41
CA LYS A 53 30.40 7.73 -44.22
C LYS A 53 30.51 6.40 -43.46
N ILE A 54 30.90 6.42 -42.18
CA ILE A 54 30.99 5.21 -41.37
C ILE A 54 29.61 4.55 -41.22
N ILE A 55 28.54 5.34 -41.03
CA ILE A 55 27.18 4.82 -40.89
C ILE A 55 26.72 4.16 -42.20
N SER A 56 27.03 4.73 -43.37
CA SER A 56 26.68 4.11 -44.65
C SER A 56 27.41 2.80 -44.92
N ASP A 57 28.68 2.72 -44.52
CA ASP A 57 29.56 1.60 -44.91
C ASP A 57 29.28 0.31 -44.10
N TYR A 58 28.83 0.43 -42.84
CA TYR A 58 28.67 -0.71 -41.94
C TYR A 58 27.22 -1.10 -41.64
N GLY A 59 26.23 -0.28 -42.01
CA GLY A 59 24.86 -0.42 -41.52
C GLY A 59 24.76 -0.15 -40.02
N CYS A 60 23.60 0.31 -39.54
CA CYS A 60 23.50 0.87 -38.20
C CYS A 60 22.31 0.33 -37.40
N LEU A 61 22.55 -0.03 -36.14
CA LEU A 61 21.54 -0.25 -35.12
C LEU A 61 21.53 0.95 -34.17
N LEU A 62 20.52 1.80 -34.30
CA LEU A 62 20.35 3.01 -33.52
C LEU A 62 19.41 2.73 -32.34
N LEU A 63 19.91 2.93 -31.12
CA LEU A 63 19.15 2.81 -29.88
C LEU A 63 18.92 4.20 -29.29
N LEU A 64 17.69 4.70 -29.40
CA LEU A 64 17.28 6.02 -28.89
C LEU A 64 16.55 5.85 -27.55
N ASP A 65 17.14 6.36 -26.48
CA ASP A 65 16.61 6.22 -25.13
C ASP A 65 16.06 7.56 -24.61
N GLY A 66 14.79 7.57 -24.20
CA GLY A 66 14.15 8.73 -23.57
C GLY A 66 13.43 9.65 -24.55
N LEU A 67 12.53 9.13 -25.40
CA LEU A 67 11.75 9.96 -26.32
C LEU A 67 10.97 11.09 -25.60
N ASP A 68 10.59 10.87 -24.33
CA ASP A 68 9.96 11.89 -23.48
C ASP A 68 10.85 13.10 -23.19
N GLU A 69 12.17 12.96 -23.34
CA GLU A 69 13.16 13.99 -23.08
C GLU A 69 13.49 14.82 -24.32
N LEU A 70 12.97 14.43 -25.49
CA LEU A 70 13.17 15.14 -26.74
C LEU A 70 12.45 16.50 -26.69
N SER A 71 13.19 17.60 -26.78
CA SER A 71 12.61 18.94 -26.87
C SER A 71 12.09 19.18 -28.28
N MET A 72 10.77 19.30 -28.41
CA MET A 72 10.14 19.65 -29.68
C MET A 72 10.14 21.16 -29.85
N THR A 73 10.63 21.62 -31.01
CA THR A 73 10.56 23.03 -31.37
C THR A 73 9.22 23.33 -32.03
N ALA A 74 8.70 24.55 -31.89
CA ALA A 74 7.39 24.91 -32.45
C ALA A 74 7.28 24.74 -33.99
N LYS A 75 8.43 24.64 -34.68
CA LYS A 75 8.53 24.39 -36.12
C LYS A 75 8.23 22.94 -36.52
N ASP A 76 8.20 21.99 -35.58
CA ASP A 76 8.03 20.55 -35.89
C ASP A 76 6.63 20.19 -36.41
N LYS A 77 5.63 21.08 -36.26
CA LYS A 77 4.25 20.84 -36.73
C LYS A 77 4.03 21.07 -38.23
N SER A 78 4.95 21.76 -38.92
CA SER A 78 4.78 22.12 -40.35
C SER A 78 5.37 21.09 -41.33
N TYR A 79 6.11 20.09 -40.86
CA TYR A 79 6.72 19.05 -41.71
C TYR A 79 5.74 17.96 -42.18
N LEU A 80 4.43 18.17 -42.05
CA LEU A 80 3.40 17.19 -42.45
C LEU A 80 3.04 17.23 -43.94
N ASN A 81 3.59 18.16 -44.72
CA ASN A 81 3.44 18.22 -46.18
C ASN A 81 4.81 18.14 -46.83
N VAL A 82 5.32 16.93 -47.02
CA VAL A 82 6.63 16.71 -47.64
C VAL A 82 6.48 15.72 -48.79
N ASP A 83 5.87 16.19 -49.88
CA ASP A 83 5.86 15.51 -51.18
C ASP A 83 6.97 16.01 -52.14
N ASP A 84 7.72 17.07 -51.79
CA ASP A 84 8.68 17.73 -52.70
C ASP A 84 10.13 17.71 -52.20
N PHE A 85 10.74 16.53 -52.08
CA PHE A 85 12.20 16.44 -51.93
C PHE A 85 12.84 15.59 -53.02
N VAL A 86 13.46 16.28 -53.97
CA VAL A 86 14.33 15.72 -55.01
C VAL A 86 15.55 15.07 -54.35
N CYS A 87 15.76 13.77 -54.59
CA CYS A 87 16.96 13.06 -54.17
C CYS A 87 18.14 13.48 -55.05
N ASP A 88 19.09 14.23 -54.48
CA ASP A 88 20.41 14.43 -55.08
C ASP A 88 21.24 13.15 -54.87
N GLU A 89 21.81 12.58 -55.94
CA GLU A 89 22.37 11.21 -55.99
C GLU A 89 23.68 11.01 -55.19
N ASN A 90 24.17 12.05 -54.52
CA ASN A 90 25.40 12.00 -53.72
C ASN A 90 25.17 11.41 -52.31
N LYS A 91 25.16 10.08 -52.21
CA LYS A 91 24.95 9.28 -50.97
C LYS A 91 25.81 9.68 -49.76
N GLY A 92 26.98 10.29 -49.95
CA GLY A 92 27.90 10.67 -48.86
C GLY A 92 27.54 11.98 -48.12
N ARG A 93 26.94 12.97 -48.80
CA ARG A 93 26.45 14.23 -48.16
C ARG A 93 25.09 14.06 -47.48
N PHE A 94 24.45 12.92 -47.69
CA PHE A 94 23.07 12.64 -47.31
C PHE A 94 22.90 12.34 -45.82
N LEU A 95 23.87 11.64 -45.21
CA LEU A 95 23.82 11.27 -43.79
C LEU A 95 24.13 12.44 -42.85
N THR A 96 24.91 13.42 -43.31
CA THR A 96 25.22 14.63 -42.53
C THR A 96 24.04 15.58 -42.39
N SER A 97 23.06 15.49 -43.29
CA SER A 97 21.81 16.26 -43.23
C SER A 97 20.66 15.52 -42.55
N LEU A 98 20.80 14.22 -42.28
CA LEU A 98 19.71 13.42 -41.74
C LEU A 98 19.42 13.81 -40.28
N THR A 99 18.33 14.54 -40.08
CA THR A 99 17.87 15.01 -38.77
C THR A 99 17.24 13.88 -37.97
N LEU A 100 17.27 14.00 -36.63
CA LEU A 100 16.60 13.06 -35.77
C LEU A 100 15.07 13.06 -35.99
N GLY A 101 14.49 14.21 -36.33
CA GLY A 101 13.10 14.35 -36.75
C GLY A 101 12.79 13.51 -37.99
N GLU A 102 13.60 13.61 -39.05
CA GLU A 102 13.46 12.78 -40.26
C GLU A 102 13.64 11.28 -39.98
N ILE A 103 14.52 10.92 -39.03
CA ILE A 103 14.74 9.55 -38.58
C ILE A 103 13.49 8.99 -37.89
N LEU A 104 12.94 9.75 -36.94
CA LEU A 104 11.75 9.36 -36.18
C LEU A 104 10.49 9.34 -37.08
N GLN A 105 10.43 10.21 -38.09
CA GLN A 105 9.33 10.24 -39.06
C GLN A 105 9.40 9.11 -40.12
N GLY A 106 10.39 8.21 -40.06
CA GLY A 106 10.42 7.07 -40.97
C GLY A 106 10.52 7.48 -42.45
N SER A 107 11.15 8.62 -42.74
CA SER A 107 11.28 9.14 -44.11
C SER A 107 11.80 8.04 -45.06
N LEU A 108 11.30 8.02 -46.30
CA LEU A 108 11.69 7.02 -47.32
C LEU A 108 13.22 6.86 -47.44
N ARG A 109 13.94 7.95 -47.17
CA ARG A 109 15.39 8.10 -47.05
C ARG A 109 16.10 7.10 -46.12
N ILE A 110 15.44 6.61 -45.07
CA ILE A 110 16.04 5.68 -44.09
C ILE A 110 16.11 4.24 -44.64
N ARG A 111 15.20 3.87 -45.56
CA ARG A 111 15.13 2.50 -46.10
C ARG A 111 16.40 2.14 -46.88
N ASP A 112 17.03 3.13 -47.50
CA ASP A 112 18.25 2.95 -48.29
C ASP A 112 19.52 2.85 -47.44
N LEU A 113 19.45 3.19 -46.15
CA LEU A 113 20.61 3.31 -45.26
C LEU A 113 20.86 2.08 -44.37
N ASN A 114 20.08 1.01 -44.51
CA ASN A 114 20.13 -0.19 -43.67
C ASN A 114 20.23 0.15 -42.16
N ILE A 115 19.43 1.13 -41.71
CA ILE A 115 19.36 1.57 -40.32
C ILE A 115 18.19 0.87 -39.65
N ARG A 116 18.45 0.20 -38.52
CA ARG A 116 17.43 -0.34 -37.62
C ARG A 116 17.36 0.53 -36.39
N ILE A 117 16.16 0.93 -36.00
CA ILE A 117 15.96 1.87 -34.90
C ILE A 117 15.15 1.18 -33.81
N TRP A 118 15.64 1.25 -32.59
CA TRP A 118 14.85 0.99 -31.39
C TRP A 118 14.71 2.29 -30.62
N VAL A 119 13.49 2.58 -30.16
CA VAL A 119 13.20 3.77 -29.38
C VAL A 119 12.55 3.36 -28.07
N THR A 120 13.05 3.85 -26.93
CA THR A 120 12.27 3.78 -25.68
C THR A 120 11.31 4.97 -25.64
N SER A 121 10.08 4.67 -25.28
CA SER A 121 9.00 5.64 -25.22
C SER A 121 8.15 5.30 -24.00
N ARG A 122 7.67 6.34 -23.33
CA ARG A 122 6.67 6.22 -22.26
C ARG A 122 5.28 6.18 -22.86
N GLU A 123 4.32 5.71 -22.08
CA GLU A 123 2.92 5.72 -22.50
C GLU A 123 2.44 7.12 -22.89
N ILE A 124 2.94 8.16 -22.23
CA ILE A 124 2.62 9.57 -22.53
C ILE A 124 3.06 10.03 -23.92
N ASP A 125 4.08 9.39 -24.50
CA ASP A 125 4.62 9.77 -25.81
C ASP A 125 3.79 9.20 -26.96
N TYR A 126 3.00 8.16 -26.70
CA TYR A 126 2.08 7.61 -27.69
C TYR A 126 1.00 8.63 -28.10
N ALA A 127 0.62 9.55 -27.20
CA ALA A 127 -0.39 10.57 -27.49
C ALA A 127 0.07 11.60 -28.53
N LYS A 128 1.38 11.70 -28.75
CA LYS A 128 2.00 12.74 -29.58
C LYS A 128 2.20 12.30 -31.04
N ASN A 129 1.74 11.10 -31.44
CA ASN A 129 1.86 10.57 -32.81
C ASN A 129 3.27 10.76 -33.42
N HIS A 130 4.32 10.48 -32.65
CA HIS A 130 5.70 10.75 -33.05
C HIS A 130 6.21 9.92 -34.25
N PHE A 131 5.49 8.86 -34.63
CA PHE A 131 5.92 7.91 -35.67
C PHE A 131 4.79 7.64 -36.65
N PRO A 132 4.97 7.93 -37.95
CA PRO A 132 4.11 7.36 -38.97
C PRO A 132 4.39 5.85 -39.11
N LEU A 133 3.36 5.08 -39.44
CA LEU A 133 3.47 3.63 -39.66
C LEU A 133 4.29 3.35 -40.95
N PRO A 134 5.02 2.20 -41.02
CA PRO A 134 4.97 1.07 -40.09
C PRO A 134 6.12 1.04 -39.07
N TYR A 135 5.79 0.78 -37.80
CA TYR A 135 6.74 0.38 -36.76
C TYR A 135 6.17 -0.80 -35.96
N ILE A 136 7.06 -1.58 -35.31
CA ILE A 136 6.64 -2.69 -34.43
C ILE A 136 6.66 -2.19 -32.98
N LYS A 137 5.52 -2.32 -32.31
CA LYS A 137 5.42 -2.03 -30.88
C LYS A 137 5.86 -3.24 -30.07
N VAL A 138 6.82 -3.04 -29.17
CA VAL A 138 7.21 -4.03 -28.16
C VAL A 138 6.77 -3.50 -26.79
N GLN A 139 5.75 -4.13 -26.21
CA GLN A 139 5.25 -3.76 -24.88
C GLN A 139 5.92 -4.60 -23.80
N MET A 140 6.34 -3.95 -22.71
CA MET A 140 6.84 -4.65 -21.53
C MET A 140 5.67 -5.05 -20.62
N ASN A 141 5.48 -6.35 -20.43
CA ASN A 141 4.35 -6.92 -19.67
C ASN A 141 4.62 -7.08 -18.16
N GLY A 142 5.45 -6.22 -17.58
CA GLY A 142 5.86 -6.35 -16.18
C GLY A 142 7.04 -7.31 -15.96
N PHE A 143 7.25 -7.70 -14.70
CA PHE A 143 8.24 -8.70 -14.32
C PHE A 143 7.61 -10.10 -14.33
N SER A 144 8.25 -11.07 -14.98
CA SER A 144 7.92 -12.48 -14.72
C SER A 144 8.26 -12.85 -13.28
N LYS A 145 7.66 -13.92 -12.74
CA LYS A 145 7.94 -14.39 -11.36
C LYS A 145 9.45 -14.59 -11.12
N LYS A 146 10.16 -15.17 -12.10
CA LYS A 146 11.61 -15.36 -12.03
C LYS A 146 12.37 -14.03 -12.02
N GLN A 147 12.04 -13.10 -12.93
CA GLN A 147 12.70 -11.78 -12.96
C GLN A 147 12.43 -10.97 -11.69
N ALA A 148 11.22 -11.07 -11.13
CA ALA A 148 10.87 -10.44 -9.86
C ALA A 148 11.74 -11.00 -8.72
N GLN A 149 11.86 -12.32 -8.61
CA GLN A 149 12.71 -12.97 -7.62
C GLN A 149 14.19 -12.59 -7.79
N ASP A 150 14.73 -12.68 -9.00
CA ASP A 150 16.11 -12.29 -9.31
C ASP A 150 16.37 -10.82 -8.93
N TYR A 151 15.39 -9.94 -9.15
CA TYR A 151 15.48 -8.52 -8.80
C TYR A 151 15.44 -8.27 -7.29
N ILE A 152 14.58 -8.97 -6.56
CA ILE A 152 14.53 -8.95 -5.08
C ILE A 152 15.89 -9.38 -4.51
N GLU A 153 16.43 -10.51 -4.96
CA GLU A 153 17.72 -11.02 -4.48
C GLU A 153 18.85 -10.02 -4.72
N LYS A 154 18.94 -9.46 -5.94
CA LYS A 154 19.92 -8.42 -6.28
C LYS A 154 19.75 -7.15 -5.45
N SER A 155 18.52 -6.75 -5.15
CA SER A 155 18.23 -5.58 -4.34
C SER A 155 18.65 -5.79 -2.88
N CYS A 156 18.32 -6.94 -2.29
CA CYS A 156 18.79 -7.32 -0.95
C CYS A 156 20.33 -7.39 -0.89
N GLN A 157 20.96 -7.98 -1.92
CA GLN A 157 22.42 -8.01 -2.04
C GLN A 157 23.03 -6.61 -2.05
N PHE A 158 22.48 -5.69 -2.86
CA PHE A 158 22.94 -4.30 -2.90
C PHE A 158 22.91 -3.65 -1.51
N TYR A 159 21.79 -3.75 -0.80
CA TYR A 159 21.66 -3.10 0.51
C TYR A 159 22.52 -3.77 1.59
N ILE A 160 22.68 -5.09 1.59
CA ILE A 160 23.58 -5.80 2.51
C ILE A 160 25.03 -5.39 2.26
N GLN A 161 25.46 -5.34 0.99
CA GLN A 161 26.83 -4.95 0.63
C GLN A 161 27.11 -3.48 0.99
N SER A 162 26.14 -2.58 0.82
CA SER A 162 26.29 -1.16 1.17
C SER A 162 26.54 -0.89 2.66
N ARG A 163 26.24 -1.86 3.54
CA ARG A 163 26.45 -1.76 4.99
C ARG A 163 27.85 -2.14 5.42
N ILE A 164 28.52 -2.97 4.62
CA ILE A 164 29.89 -3.36 4.90
C ILE A 164 30.69 -2.07 4.75
N PRO A 165 31.27 -1.51 5.84
CA PRO A 165 32.13 -0.36 5.70
C PRO A 165 33.20 -0.79 4.71
N THR A 166 33.29 -0.11 3.56
CA THR A 166 34.40 -0.34 2.66
C THR A 166 35.63 -0.15 3.51
N LEU A 167 36.33 -1.24 3.84
CA LEU A 167 37.68 -1.19 4.38
C LEU A 167 38.44 -0.40 3.33
N LYS A 168 38.54 0.92 3.54
CA LYS A 168 39.42 1.78 2.76
C LYS A 168 40.75 1.06 2.85
N LYS A 169 41.21 0.49 1.73
CA LYS A 169 42.58 0.01 1.60
C LYS A 169 43.45 1.20 2.00
N ARG A 170 43.96 1.18 3.23
CA ARG A 170 45.03 2.08 3.65
C ARG A 170 46.25 1.58 2.89
N GLY A 171 46.57 2.27 1.80
CA GLY A 171 47.73 1.97 0.99
C GLY A 171 47.45 2.19 -0.49
N THR A 172 47.38 3.46 -0.90
CA THR A 172 48.46 4.15 -1.62
C THR A 172 48.03 5.60 -1.80
N THR A 173 48.95 6.51 -1.52
CA THR A 173 48.85 7.92 -1.93
C THR A 173 48.89 7.97 -3.44
N GLU A 174 47.74 8.10 -4.09
CA GLU A 174 47.67 8.59 -5.47
C GLU A 174 46.75 9.81 -5.51
N THR A 175 47.30 10.82 -6.17
CA THR A 175 46.83 12.19 -6.33
C THR A 175 45.47 12.26 -7.01
N ALA A 176 44.74 13.31 -6.64
CA ALA A 176 43.44 13.70 -7.16
C ALA A 176 43.38 13.72 -8.69
N ASP A 177 42.41 13.02 -9.26
CA ASP A 177 41.39 13.61 -10.13
C ASP A 177 40.30 12.56 -10.43
N GLY A 178 39.02 12.98 -10.42
CA GLY A 178 37.91 12.11 -10.79
C GLY A 178 36.68 12.24 -9.92
N THR A 179 35.76 13.10 -10.36
CA THR A 179 34.41 13.33 -9.85
C THR A 179 33.57 12.05 -9.81
N ASN A 180 33.65 11.30 -8.72
CA ASN A 180 32.69 10.24 -8.39
C ASN A 180 31.73 10.75 -7.31
N ARG A 181 30.67 11.46 -7.73
CA ARG A 181 29.56 11.84 -6.87
C ARG A 181 28.74 10.60 -6.53
N SER A 182 29.11 9.93 -5.44
CA SER A 182 28.20 9.07 -4.69
C SER A 182 27.01 9.92 -4.24
N VAL A 183 25.86 9.77 -4.91
CA VAL A 183 24.59 10.38 -4.49
C VAL A 183 24.19 9.77 -3.15
N SER A 184 24.44 10.53 -2.09
CA SER A 184 24.03 10.18 -0.73
C SER A 184 22.53 10.42 -0.57
N TRP A 185 21.75 9.34 -0.58
CA TRP A 185 20.32 9.32 -0.27
C TRP A 185 19.97 9.82 1.15
N LYS A 186 20.96 10.14 1.99
CA LYS A 186 20.76 10.39 3.43
C LYS A 186 20.18 11.77 3.78
N HIS A 187 20.27 12.78 2.92
CA HIS A 187 19.98 14.16 3.34
C HIS A 187 18.60 14.72 2.94
N SER A 188 17.89 14.14 1.97
CA SER A 188 16.59 14.70 1.53
C SER A 188 15.40 14.22 2.37
N LEU A 189 15.38 12.95 2.79
CA LEU A 189 14.21 12.35 3.46
C LEU A 189 14.15 12.66 4.96
N VAL A 190 15.29 12.97 5.60
CA VAL A 190 15.38 13.20 7.05
C VAL A 190 14.79 14.56 7.46
N ASN A 191 14.85 15.58 6.59
CA ASN A 191 14.36 16.93 6.90
C ASN A 191 12.85 17.10 6.67
N GLU A 192 12.18 16.23 5.89
CA GLU A 192 10.73 16.31 5.65
C GLU A 192 9.92 15.59 6.72
N TRP A 193 10.52 14.58 7.38
CA TRP A 193 9.87 13.82 8.44
C TRP A 193 9.74 14.62 9.73
N SER A 194 10.71 15.49 10.03
CA SER A 194 10.62 16.44 11.13
C SER A 194 9.56 17.53 10.88
N VAL A 195 9.28 17.88 9.62
CA VAL A 195 8.21 18.86 9.28
C VAL A 195 6.82 18.24 9.42
N SER A 196 6.64 16.96 9.05
CA SER A 196 5.35 16.26 9.23
C SER A 196 5.04 15.98 10.71
N SER A 197 6.03 15.68 11.55
CA SER A 197 5.83 15.57 13.01
C SER A 197 5.52 16.93 13.67
N ASN A 198 6.01 18.05 13.11
CA ASN A 198 5.82 19.40 13.67
C ASN A 198 4.47 20.04 13.28
N LEU A 199 3.82 19.60 12.21
CA LEU A 199 2.46 20.04 11.86
C LEU A 199 1.42 19.59 12.90
N THR A 200 1.63 18.45 13.55
CA THR A 200 0.77 17.95 14.64
C THR A 200 0.97 18.69 15.97
N GLN A 201 2.12 19.35 16.19
CA GLN A 201 2.41 20.06 17.43
C GLN A 201 2.03 21.54 17.42
N ARG A 202 1.91 22.19 16.24
CA ARG A 202 1.60 23.62 16.16
C ARG A 202 0.14 24.00 16.44
N ASN A 203 -0.80 23.05 16.39
CA ASN A 203 -2.22 23.33 16.59
C ASN A 203 -2.68 23.30 18.06
N ASN A 204 -1.78 23.05 19.03
CA ASN A 204 -2.14 22.92 20.45
C ASN A 204 -1.57 24.03 21.37
N THR A 205 -0.96 25.09 20.84
CA THR A 205 -0.32 26.13 21.66
C THR A 205 -0.89 27.55 21.53
N ASP A 206 -1.85 27.81 20.64
CA ASP A 206 -2.36 29.19 20.42
C ASP A 206 -3.77 29.47 21.00
N GLU A 207 -4.37 28.53 21.74
CA GLU A 207 -5.61 28.77 22.50
C GLU A 207 -5.39 28.73 24.02
N LEU A 208 -4.52 29.60 24.54
CA LEU A 208 -4.45 29.85 25.97
C LEU A 208 -3.80 31.21 26.26
N HIS A 209 -4.47 32.29 25.82
CA HIS A 209 -4.47 33.61 26.48
C HIS A 209 -5.32 34.59 25.67
N LYS A 210 -6.61 34.71 26.01
CA LYS A 210 -7.39 35.97 25.98
C LYS A 210 -8.85 35.69 26.33
N GLU A 211 -9.14 35.64 27.63
CA GLU A 211 -10.43 36.08 28.15
C GLU A 211 -10.16 36.99 29.34
N GLN A 212 -10.49 38.28 29.20
CA GLN A 212 -11.08 39.08 30.26
C GLN A 212 -11.62 40.41 29.72
N ASN A 213 -12.90 40.63 30.06
CA ASN A 213 -13.63 41.90 30.23
C ASN A 213 -14.30 42.59 29.02
N ILE A 214 -15.62 42.32 28.92
CA ILE A 214 -16.78 43.23 29.12
C ILE A 214 -16.71 44.62 28.44
N GLU A 215 -17.65 44.92 27.53
CA GLU A 215 -18.74 45.88 27.77
C GLU A 215 -19.80 45.85 26.66
N ALA A 216 -21.05 46.04 27.09
CA ALA A 216 -22.25 46.10 26.29
C ALA A 216 -22.37 47.44 25.53
N THR A 217 -23.08 47.43 24.40
CA THR A 217 -23.95 48.56 24.03
C THR A 217 -25.06 48.09 23.09
N ASN A 218 -26.20 48.73 23.29
CA ASN A 218 -27.52 48.51 22.70
C ASN A 218 -27.63 49.05 21.26
N ASP A 219 -28.85 48.87 20.76
CA ASP A 219 -29.54 49.56 19.67
C ASP A 219 -29.39 48.94 18.28
N SER A 220 -30.40 48.93 17.41
CA SER A 220 -31.86 48.82 17.47
C SER A 220 -32.28 48.80 15.98
N ASP A 221 -33.47 48.26 15.70
CA ASP A 221 -34.27 48.53 14.49
C ASP A 221 -33.71 47.99 13.15
N GLU A 222 -34.48 47.50 12.17
CA GLU A 222 -35.91 47.53 11.93
C GLU A 222 -36.27 46.46 10.88
N ILE A 223 -37.26 45.63 11.21
CA ILE A 223 -38.45 45.26 10.43
C ILE A 223 -38.34 45.20 8.88
N LYS A 224 -38.64 44.02 8.31
CA LYS A 224 -39.77 43.85 7.38
C LYS A 224 -40.27 42.40 7.29
N GLN A 225 -41.54 42.26 7.65
CA GLN A 225 -42.40 41.08 7.56
C GLN A 225 -42.86 40.82 6.12
N GLU A 226 -43.24 39.56 5.84
CA GLU A 226 -44.58 39.12 5.38
C GLU A 226 -44.47 37.64 4.94
N ASN A 227 -45.05 36.69 5.69
CA ASN A 227 -46.46 36.26 5.79
C ASN A 227 -46.80 35.06 4.89
N ASN A 228 -47.08 33.90 5.51
CA ASN A 228 -48.39 33.23 5.53
C ASN A 228 -48.27 31.71 5.67
N GLY A 229 -49.09 31.12 6.56
CA GLY A 229 -49.32 29.67 6.56
C GLY A 229 -49.85 29.06 7.85
N VAL A 230 -51.07 29.42 8.22
CA VAL A 230 -51.90 28.89 9.32
C VAL A 230 -51.99 27.35 9.35
N LYS A 231 -51.93 26.73 10.54
CA LYS A 231 -53.01 25.92 11.15
C LYS A 231 -52.67 25.44 12.56
N GLU A 232 -53.59 25.75 13.48
CA GLU A 232 -53.74 25.23 14.84
C GLU A 232 -54.10 23.73 14.83
N ASP A 233 -53.67 23.00 15.86
CA ASP A 233 -54.60 22.26 16.72
C ASP A 233 -53.93 21.87 18.04
N ASP A 234 -54.79 21.72 19.03
CA ASP A 234 -54.62 22.00 20.45
C ASP A 234 -54.38 20.73 21.32
N MET A 235 -54.01 20.98 22.58
CA MET A 235 -54.31 20.19 23.79
C MET A 235 -53.58 18.85 24.06
N THR A 236 -52.70 18.81 25.06
CA THR A 236 -53.04 18.52 26.49
C THR A 236 -51.83 18.08 27.36
N THR A 237 -51.56 18.88 28.39
CA THR A 237 -51.34 18.53 29.81
C THR A 237 -50.55 17.26 30.21
N LYS A 238 -49.43 17.40 30.95
CA LYS A 238 -49.36 17.41 32.44
C LYS A 238 -47.93 17.27 33.00
N ARG A 239 -47.64 18.18 33.93
CA ARG A 239 -46.97 17.99 35.25
C ARG A 239 -45.77 17.05 35.36
N GLY A 240 -44.60 17.66 35.51
CA GLY A 240 -43.92 17.84 36.81
C GLY A 240 -43.32 16.60 37.48
N MET A 241 -42.00 16.60 37.70
CA MET A 241 -41.44 16.73 39.05
C MET A 241 -39.90 16.83 39.00
N ARG A 242 -39.44 17.81 39.77
CA ARG A 242 -38.08 18.11 40.20
C ARG A 242 -37.70 17.09 41.29
N VAL A 243 -36.52 16.46 41.19
CA VAL A 243 -35.89 15.80 42.33
C VAL A 243 -34.42 16.18 42.36
N GLU A 244 -34.03 16.67 43.53
CA GLU A 244 -32.74 17.21 43.92
C GLU A 244 -31.69 16.10 44.07
N LEU A 245 -30.46 16.43 43.68
CA LEU A 245 -29.25 15.69 44.01
C LEU A 245 -28.93 15.91 45.49
N LYS A 246 -28.79 14.82 46.25
CA LYS A 246 -28.12 14.83 47.56
C LYS A 246 -26.71 14.30 47.38
N GLU A 247 -25.75 15.16 47.71
CA GLU A 247 -24.37 14.82 48.03
C GLU A 247 -24.33 14.22 49.45
N GLU A 248 -23.58 13.13 49.63
CA GLU A 248 -23.13 12.69 50.94
C GLU A 248 -21.60 12.60 50.93
N MET A 249 -20.99 13.45 51.75
CA MET A 249 -19.62 13.36 52.24
C MET A 249 -19.52 12.22 53.28
N HIS A 250 -18.39 11.52 53.31
CA HIS A 250 -17.90 10.94 54.56
C HIS A 250 -16.37 11.05 54.66
N GLU A 251 -15.96 11.60 55.79
CA GLU A 251 -14.59 11.85 56.23
C GLU A 251 -13.90 10.62 56.84
N ALA A 252 -12.57 10.72 56.79
CA ALA A 252 -11.48 10.07 57.50
C ALA A 252 -11.75 9.11 58.69
N GLY A 253 -10.95 8.04 58.70
CA GLY A 253 -10.61 7.25 59.89
C GLY A 253 -9.27 6.53 59.72
N SER A 254 -8.23 7.06 60.37
CA SER A 254 -6.90 6.43 60.55
C SER A 254 -6.93 5.44 61.72
N ASN A 255 -6.29 4.26 61.59
CA ASN A 255 -5.31 3.78 62.57
C ASN A 255 -4.57 2.47 62.16
N VAL A 256 -3.25 2.62 62.15
CA VAL A 256 -2.09 1.74 62.38
C VAL A 256 -2.32 0.40 63.11
N ALA A 257 -1.73 -0.69 62.58
CA ALA A 257 -0.91 -1.65 63.35
C ALA A 257 0.02 -2.50 62.45
N LYS A 258 1.28 -2.60 62.91
CA LYS A 258 2.48 -3.23 62.33
C LYS A 258 2.46 -4.77 62.34
N LYS A 259 3.19 -5.40 61.40
CA LYS A 259 4.34 -6.32 61.66
C LYS A 259 4.84 -7.00 60.35
N THR A 260 6.03 -6.62 59.88
CA THR A 260 7.30 -7.39 59.87
C THR A 260 7.38 -8.54 58.85
N ASN A 261 8.20 -8.41 57.80
CA ASN A 261 9.57 -8.93 57.77
C ASN A 261 10.28 -8.58 56.46
N GLU A 262 11.45 -7.96 56.61
CA GLU A 262 12.48 -7.79 55.59
C GLU A 262 13.26 -9.11 55.46
N GLU A 263 13.47 -9.60 54.23
CA GLU A 263 14.62 -10.43 53.91
C GLU A 263 15.38 -9.78 52.75
N LYS A 264 16.44 -9.07 53.13
CA LYS A 264 17.54 -8.69 52.25
C LYS A 264 18.48 -9.89 52.16
N TYR A 265 18.64 -10.47 50.98
CA TYR A 265 19.82 -11.28 50.67
C TYR A 265 20.81 -10.42 49.87
N SER A 266 21.91 -10.09 50.55
CA SER A 266 23.16 -9.66 49.93
C SER A 266 23.90 -10.89 49.43
N ASP A 267 24.45 -10.85 48.22
CA ASP A 267 25.64 -11.63 47.89
C ASP A 267 26.55 -10.85 46.95
N LYS A 268 27.64 -10.36 47.53
CA LYS A 268 28.89 -10.05 46.83
C LYS A 268 29.86 -11.19 47.15
N ALA A 269 30.26 -11.95 46.15
CA ALA A 269 31.64 -12.40 45.89
C ALA A 269 31.60 -13.63 44.97
N ASP A 270 32.03 -13.44 43.71
CA ASP A 270 33.08 -14.29 43.12
C ASP A 270 33.46 -13.74 41.75
N ARG A 271 34.45 -12.85 41.76
CA ARG A 271 35.33 -12.61 40.64
C ARG A 271 36.46 -13.62 40.75
N LYS A 272 36.49 -14.64 39.88
CA LYS A 272 37.72 -15.34 39.48
C LYS A 272 37.52 -16.05 38.13
N ASP A 273 38.44 -15.72 37.23
CA ASP A 273 39.00 -16.57 36.17
C ASP A 273 38.06 -17.19 35.13
N LYS A 274 37.80 -16.41 34.06
CA LYS A 274 37.69 -16.98 32.70
C LYS A 274 38.88 -16.52 31.87
N GLN A 275 40.01 -17.20 32.07
CA GLN A 275 41.08 -17.28 31.09
C GLN A 275 40.53 -17.79 29.77
N GLY A 276 41.00 -17.16 28.69
CA GLY A 276 40.52 -17.34 27.33
C GLY A 276 40.55 -18.80 26.85
N LYS A 277 39.38 -19.27 26.44
CA LYS A 277 39.29 -20.20 25.30
C LYS A 277 39.18 -19.35 24.04
N ASN A 278 40.33 -19.09 23.43
CA ASN A 278 40.42 -18.77 22.01
C ASN A 278 39.83 -19.96 21.24
N ILE A 279 38.51 -19.94 21.04
CA ILE A 279 37.90 -20.71 19.98
C ILE A 279 38.28 -19.98 18.71
N ASN A 280 39.28 -20.52 18.01
CA ASN A 280 39.50 -20.26 16.59
C ASN A 280 38.21 -20.66 15.86
N THR A 281 37.25 -19.73 15.79
CA THR A 281 36.20 -19.77 14.79
C THR A 281 36.89 -19.60 13.45
N ARG A 282 37.23 -20.76 12.85
CA ARG A 282 37.52 -20.91 11.43
C ARG A 282 36.61 -19.95 10.67
N GLY A 283 37.22 -19.04 9.91
CA GLY A 283 36.50 -18.07 9.11
C GLY A 283 35.43 -18.76 8.29
N ILE A 284 34.18 -18.60 8.71
CA ILE A 284 33.06 -18.74 7.79
C ILE A 284 33.37 -17.72 6.71
N ASN A 285 33.64 -18.20 5.49
CA ASN A 285 33.93 -17.37 4.34
C ASN A 285 32.91 -16.23 4.34
N THR A 286 33.40 -15.00 4.43
CA THR A 286 32.57 -13.78 4.54
C THR A 286 31.55 -13.70 3.39
N GLU A 287 31.86 -14.32 2.25
CA GLU A 287 30.96 -14.44 1.11
C GLU A 287 29.79 -15.40 1.35
N GLU A 288 30.02 -16.52 2.03
CA GLU A 288 28.99 -17.52 2.32
C GLU A 288 27.98 -16.98 3.35
N SER A 289 28.45 -16.26 4.36
CA SER A 289 27.58 -15.58 5.33
C SER A 289 26.76 -14.46 4.68
N ILE A 290 27.35 -13.68 3.76
CA ILE A 290 26.60 -12.69 2.97
C ILE A 290 25.54 -13.38 2.12
N LYS A 291 25.86 -14.48 1.44
CA LYS A 291 24.92 -15.20 0.57
C LYS A 291 23.71 -15.75 1.34
N ILE A 292 23.94 -16.33 2.52
CA ILE A 292 22.87 -16.80 3.42
C ILE A 292 21.98 -15.64 3.85
N ASN A 293 22.58 -14.50 4.21
CA ASN A 293 21.83 -13.32 4.63
C ASN A 293 20.98 -12.74 3.48
N VAL A 294 21.53 -12.66 2.27
CA VAL A 294 20.80 -12.23 1.07
C VAL A 294 19.58 -13.10 0.83
N GLN A 295 19.74 -14.43 0.86
CA GLN A 295 18.62 -15.36 0.65
C GLN A 295 17.54 -15.21 1.72
N LYS A 296 17.93 -15.08 2.99
CA LYS A 296 16.99 -14.87 4.10
C LYS A 296 16.18 -13.59 3.93
N GLU A 297 16.84 -12.46 3.66
CA GLU A 297 16.14 -11.17 3.53
C GLU A 297 15.33 -11.10 2.22
N ALA A 298 15.81 -11.71 1.13
CA ALA A 298 15.05 -11.84 -0.11
C ALA A 298 13.77 -12.65 0.10
N LEU A 299 13.83 -13.75 0.85
CA LEU A 299 12.65 -14.55 1.20
C LEU A 299 11.65 -13.72 2.01
N ARG A 300 12.10 -12.86 2.92
CA ARG A 300 11.22 -11.96 3.69
C ARG A 300 10.53 -10.92 2.80
N VAL A 301 11.28 -10.27 1.90
CA VAL A 301 10.71 -9.34 0.91
C VAL A 301 9.68 -10.05 0.03
N GLN A 302 10.03 -11.23 -0.49
CA GLN A 302 9.14 -12.02 -1.33
C GLN A 302 7.88 -12.44 -0.57
N THR A 303 8.03 -12.97 0.64
CA THR A 303 6.92 -13.38 1.51
C THR A 303 5.99 -12.19 1.78
N PHE A 304 6.54 -11.01 2.05
CA PHE A 304 5.73 -9.79 2.23
C PHE A 304 4.95 -9.43 0.98
N LEU A 305 5.60 -9.40 -0.19
CA LEU A 305 4.94 -9.03 -1.46
C LEU A 305 3.88 -10.06 -1.87
N GLU A 306 4.11 -11.34 -1.61
CA GLU A 306 3.15 -12.41 -1.85
C GLU A 306 2.02 -12.41 -0.81
N ASN A 307 2.28 -11.93 0.41
CA ASN A 307 1.31 -11.88 1.50
C ASN A 307 0.46 -10.62 1.52
N ASN A 308 0.75 -9.62 0.70
CA ASN A 308 -0.07 -8.43 0.61
C ASN A 308 -0.77 -8.41 -0.75
N ASP A 309 -2.00 -8.93 -0.77
CA ASP A 309 -2.89 -8.96 -1.93
C ASP A 309 -3.12 -7.56 -2.53
N VAL A 310 -3.07 -6.54 -1.68
CA VAL A 310 -3.11 -5.12 -2.03
C VAL A 310 -2.04 -4.72 -3.07
N PHE A 311 -0.87 -5.39 -3.09
CA PHE A 311 0.21 -5.07 -4.04
C PHE A 311 0.27 -5.98 -5.26
N SER A 312 -0.73 -6.85 -5.44
CA SER A 312 -0.86 -7.63 -6.67
C SER A 312 -0.99 -6.73 -7.91
N SER A 313 -1.59 -5.54 -7.78
CA SER A 313 -1.62 -4.52 -8.85
C SER A 313 -0.24 -3.94 -9.14
N PHE A 314 0.58 -3.72 -8.11
CA PHE A 314 1.91 -3.12 -8.25
C PHE A 314 2.87 -4.02 -9.03
N GLN A 315 2.75 -5.35 -8.90
CA GLN A 315 3.54 -6.28 -9.71
C GLN A 315 3.32 -6.10 -11.23
N LYS A 316 2.13 -5.65 -11.62
CA LYS A 316 1.79 -5.34 -13.03
C LYS A 316 2.38 -4.02 -13.49
N ILE A 317 2.87 -3.19 -12.56
CA ILE A 317 3.39 -1.86 -12.84
C ILE A 317 4.87 -1.79 -12.41
N PRO A 318 5.83 -1.98 -13.34
CA PRO A 318 7.25 -2.09 -13.04
C PRO A 318 7.80 -1.04 -12.09
N LEU A 319 7.39 0.22 -12.24
CA LEU A 319 7.85 1.32 -11.41
C LEU A 319 7.47 1.12 -9.93
N LEU A 320 6.19 0.83 -9.65
CA LEU A 320 5.73 0.64 -8.28
C LEU A 320 6.31 -0.63 -7.66
N PHE A 321 6.41 -1.71 -8.45
CA PHE A 321 7.08 -2.93 -8.01
C PHE A 321 8.53 -2.68 -7.60
N ILE A 322 9.30 -1.99 -8.46
CA ILE A 322 10.70 -1.63 -8.20
C ILE A 322 10.80 -0.81 -6.91
N MET A 323 9.98 0.22 -6.76
CA MET A 323 9.97 1.08 -5.57
C MET A 323 9.67 0.28 -4.31
N MET A 324 8.65 -0.58 -4.35
CA MET A 324 8.31 -1.47 -3.24
C MET A 324 9.45 -2.41 -2.88
N VAL A 325 10.06 -3.09 -3.85
CA VAL A 325 11.21 -3.96 -3.59
C VAL A 325 12.33 -3.18 -2.92
N HIS A 326 12.65 -1.97 -3.38
CA HIS A 326 13.68 -1.15 -2.75
C HIS A 326 13.33 -0.71 -1.33
N ILE A 327 12.10 -0.26 -1.08
CA ILE A 327 11.62 0.11 0.27
C ILE A 327 11.76 -1.09 1.21
N MET A 328 11.26 -2.26 0.79
CA MET A 328 11.24 -3.48 1.60
C MET A 328 12.65 -4.06 1.80
N SER A 329 13.47 -4.13 0.76
CA SER A 329 14.86 -4.58 0.86
C SER A 329 15.64 -3.65 1.79
N ALA A 330 15.51 -2.33 1.64
CA ALA A 330 16.18 -1.38 2.52
C ALA A 330 15.72 -1.50 3.98
N LYS A 331 14.42 -1.73 4.21
CA LYS A 331 13.84 -1.95 5.54
C LYS A 331 14.32 -3.24 6.19
N TYR A 332 14.21 -4.38 5.52
CA TYR A 332 14.53 -5.69 6.10
C TYR A 332 16.02 -5.92 6.26
N THR A 333 16.81 -5.36 5.35
CA THR A 333 18.25 -5.33 5.53
C THR A 333 18.67 -4.27 6.56
N SER A 334 17.78 -3.41 7.06
CA SER A 334 18.03 -2.27 7.96
C SER A 334 19.06 -1.24 7.44
N SER A 335 19.37 -1.24 6.14
CA SER A 335 20.44 -0.39 5.56
C SER A 335 20.19 1.11 5.60
N VAL A 336 18.97 1.51 5.97
CA VAL A 336 18.53 2.89 5.95
C VAL A 336 17.84 3.21 7.27
N SER A 337 18.49 4.01 8.11
CA SER A 337 18.04 4.29 9.48
C SER A 337 16.66 4.95 9.55
N TYR A 338 16.31 5.83 8.60
CA TYR A 338 14.98 6.45 8.59
C TYR A 338 13.86 5.44 8.29
N LEU A 339 14.18 4.32 7.62
CA LEU A 339 13.22 3.25 7.39
C LEU A 339 13.02 2.38 8.63
N GLU A 340 13.95 2.34 9.59
CA GLU A 340 13.83 1.49 10.79
C GLU A 340 12.59 1.82 11.63
N GLY A 341 12.17 3.09 11.67
CA GLY A 341 10.95 3.53 12.35
C GLY A 341 9.65 3.30 11.56
N ILE A 342 9.71 2.99 10.26
CA ILE A 342 8.50 2.85 9.43
C ILE A 342 7.85 1.49 9.67
N LYS A 343 6.61 1.50 10.17
CA LYS A 343 5.76 0.32 10.27
C LYS A 343 5.18 0.00 8.89
N ILE A 344 5.98 -0.69 8.08
CA ILE A 344 5.63 -1.13 6.70
C ILE A 344 4.52 -2.18 6.66
N ASP A 345 4.10 -2.71 7.81
CA ASP A 345 2.88 -3.50 7.99
C ASP A 345 1.61 -2.64 7.91
N LYS A 346 1.74 -1.30 8.03
CA LYS A 346 0.64 -0.35 7.85
C LYS A 346 0.57 0.11 6.41
N LEU A 347 -0.57 -0.09 5.78
CA LEU A 347 -0.78 0.27 4.39
C LEU A 347 -0.70 1.78 4.19
N THR A 348 -1.20 2.58 5.14
CA THR A 348 -1.16 4.05 5.09
C THR A 348 0.28 4.56 4.95
N LEU A 349 1.17 4.10 5.83
CA LEU A 349 2.57 4.52 5.86
C LEU A 349 3.33 4.03 4.62
N LEU A 350 2.99 2.84 4.14
CA LEU A 350 3.61 2.28 2.96
C LEU A 350 3.23 3.05 1.70
N ILE A 351 1.95 3.37 1.51
CA ILE A 351 1.48 4.18 0.38
C ILE A 351 2.04 5.60 0.43
N ARG A 352 2.11 6.22 1.61
CA ARG A 352 2.80 7.50 1.78
C ARG A 352 4.27 7.39 1.35
N THR A 353 4.97 6.35 1.77
CA THR A 353 6.39 6.15 1.40
C THR A 353 6.56 6.03 -0.13
N VAL A 354 5.66 5.32 -0.80
CA VAL A 354 5.66 5.22 -2.27
C VAL A 354 5.44 6.59 -2.91
N LEU A 355 4.45 7.37 -2.47
CA LEU A 355 4.21 8.73 -2.96
C LEU A 355 5.41 9.64 -2.73
N SER A 356 6.01 9.64 -1.53
CA SER A 356 7.23 10.40 -1.22
C SER A 356 8.39 10.06 -2.16
N CYS A 357 8.54 8.78 -2.52
CA CYS A 357 9.55 8.36 -3.49
C CYS A 357 9.27 8.88 -4.91
N LEU A 358 8.00 8.97 -5.33
CA LEU A 358 7.61 9.57 -6.62
C LEU A 358 7.90 11.07 -6.64
N GLU A 359 7.49 11.76 -5.58
CA GLU A 359 7.74 13.19 -5.33
C GLU A 359 9.24 13.51 -5.36
N SER A 360 10.03 12.77 -4.58
CA SER A 360 11.48 12.95 -4.50
C SER A 360 12.16 12.69 -5.85
N ARG A 361 11.75 11.65 -6.57
CA ARG A 361 12.25 11.36 -7.92
C ARG A 361 11.96 12.51 -8.88
N TYR A 362 10.76 13.07 -8.85
CA TYR A 362 10.39 14.21 -9.68
C TYR A 362 11.25 15.43 -9.35
N CYS A 363 11.37 15.77 -8.07
CA CYS A 363 12.19 16.89 -7.59
C CYS A 363 13.66 16.75 -8.00
N GLN A 364 14.25 15.55 -7.84
CA GLN A 364 15.60 15.25 -8.27
C GLN A 364 15.78 15.37 -9.80
N LYS A 365 14.82 14.85 -10.59
CA LYS A 365 14.88 14.95 -12.07
C LYS A 365 14.84 16.42 -12.52
N ARG A 366 14.09 17.26 -11.81
CA ARG A 366 13.93 18.70 -12.10
C ARG A 366 14.98 19.58 -11.42
N ASN A 367 15.79 19.03 -10.53
CA ASN A 367 16.72 19.78 -9.68
C ASN A 367 16.03 20.92 -8.90
N ILE A 368 14.85 20.63 -8.34
CA ILE A 368 14.06 21.53 -7.50
C ILE A 368 13.88 20.94 -6.10
N SER A 369 13.57 21.77 -5.12
CA SER A 369 13.09 21.31 -3.81
C SER A 369 11.63 20.87 -3.89
N MET A 370 11.16 20.18 -2.85
CA MET A 370 9.75 19.88 -2.69
C MET A 370 8.92 21.17 -2.81
N SER A 371 7.94 21.17 -3.71
CA SER A 371 7.19 22.36 -4.09
C SER A 371 5.81 22.35 -3.44
N GLU A 372 5.35 23.50 -2.96
CA GLU A 372 3.95 23.72 -2.52
C GLU A 372 2.95 23.27 -3.61
N GLU A 373 3.35 23.37 -4.88
CA GLU A 373 2.55 22.91 -6.03
C GLU A 373 2.17 21.43 -5.97
N ILE A 374 3.04 20.57 -5.42
CA ILE A 374 2.74 19.13 -5.29
C ILE A 374 1.72 18.91 -4.17
N ILE A 375 1.85 19.65 -3.06
CA ILE A 375 0.90 19.59 -1.94
C ILE A 375 -0.49 20.05 -2.42
N ASP A 376 -0.56 21.17 -3.13
CA ASP A 376 -1.81 21.68 -3.72
C ASP A 376 -2.42 20.69 -4.72
N LEU A 377 -1.57 20.06 -5.53
CA LEU A 377 -1.99 19.02 -6.47
C LEU A 377 -2.63 17.83 -5.74
N GLU A 378 -1.97 17.32 -4.68
CA GLU A 378 -2.49 16.22 -3.86
C GLU A 378 -3.85 16.56 -3.26
N THR A 379 -3.98 17.74 -2.66
CA THR A 379 -5.23 18.22 -2.07
C THR A 379 -6.33 18.33 -3.12
N THR A 380 -6.03 18.91 -4.29
CA THR A 380 -7.00 19.06 -5.38
C THR A 380 -7.47 17.69 -5.90
N LEU A 381 -6.54 16.75 -6.10
CA LEU A 381 -6.88 15.39 -6.53
C LEU A 381 -7.71 14.63 -5.48
N GLY A 382 -7.37 14.77 -4.19
CA GLY A 382 -8.15 14.19 -3.09
C GLY A 382 -9.58 14.74 -3.02
N MET A 383 -9.75 16.05 -3.19
CA MET A 383 -11.06 16.70 -3.25
C MET A 383 -11.91 16.17 -4.41
N ILE A 384 -11.30 16.01 -5.59
CA ILE A 384 -11.97 15.45 -6.77
C ILE A 384 -12.38 14.00 -6.50
N ALA A 385 -11.52 13.19 -5.88
CA ALA A 385 -11.83 11.81 -5.51
C ALA A 385 -13.05 11.72 -4.59
N LEU A 386 -13.14 12.58 -3.57
CA LEU A 386 -14.30 12.66 -2.66
C LEU A 386 -15.57 13.13 -3.39
N LYS A 387 -15.49 14.22 -4.17
CA LYS A 387 -16.62 14.79 -4.92
C LYS A 387 -17.23 13.77 -5.89
N LYS A 388 -16.38 12.92 -6.47
CA LYS A 388 -16.76 11.89 -7.43
C LYS A 388 -17.00 10.52 -6.79
N LYS A 389 -17.05 10.45 -5.44
CA LYS A 389 -17.35 9.24 -4.66
C LYS A 389 -16.48 8.06 -5.06
N PHE A 390 -15.22 8.31 -5.34
CA PHE A 390 -14.23 7.29 -5.73
C PHE A 390 -14.46 6.59 -7.07
N GLN A 391 -15.50 6.94 -7.84
CA GLN A 391 -15.81 6.28 -9.13
C GLN A 391 -14.94 6.75 -10.31
N LEU A 392 -13.73 7.23 -10.05
CA LEU A 392 -12.85 7.83 -11.04
C LEU A 392 -12.00 6.79 -11.74
N THR A 393 -12.62 5.99 -12.62
CA THR A 393 -11.84 5.02 -13.39
C THR A 393 -11.11 5.65 -14.57
N VAL A 394 -11.69 6.63 -15.27
CA VAL A 394 -11.02 7.42 -16.34
C VAL A 394 -11.67 8.81 -16.41
N MET A 395 -10.86 9.86 -16.41
CA MET A 395 -11.30 11.26 -16.48
C MET A 395 -10.80 11.92 -17.77
N GLY A 396 -11.62 12.79 -18.37
CA GLY A 396 -11.15 13.61 -19.49
C GLY A 396 -10.07 14.59 -19.03
N TYR A 397 -8.99 14.75 -19.80
CA TYR A 397 -7.91 15.71 -19.49
C TYR A 397 -8.46 17.13 -19.25
N THR A 398 -9.38 17.57 -20.13
CA THR A 398 -10.02 18.89 -20.04
C THR A 398 -10.93 19.04 -18.83
N MET A 399 -11.52 17.94 -18.34
CA MET A 399 -12.36 17.96 -17.14
C MET A 399 -11.51 18.18 -15.90
N LEU A 400 -10.39 17.48 -15.76
CA LEU A 400 -9.46 17.67 -14.65
C LEU A 400 -8.87 19.09 -14.64
N ALA A 401 -8.47 19.58 -15.81
CA ALA A 401 -7.97 20.96 -15.94
C ALA A 401 -9.02 22.00 -15.53
N LYS A 402 -10.31 21.80 -15.86
CA LYS A 402 -11.42 22.67 -15.42
C LYS A 402 -11.66 22.63 -13.91
N GLU A 403 -11.32 21.53 -13.25
CA GLU A 403 -11.40 21.39 -11.79
C GLU A 403 -10.11 21.89 -11.10
N GLY A 404 -9.23 22.60 -11.82
CA GLY A 404 -8.02 23.23 -11.28
C GLY A 404 -6.80 22.31 -11.17
N VAL A 405 -6.87 21.08 -11.67
CA VAL A 405 -5.74 20.14 -11.57
C VAL A 405 -4.65 20.50 -12.57
N ASN A 406 -3.41 20.62 -12.08
CA ASN A 406 -2.22 20.62 -12.93
C ASN A 406 -1.94 19.20 -13.44
N VAL A 407 -2.69 18.77 -14.46
CA VAL A 407 -2.64 17.39 -15.00
C VAL A 407 -1.24 17.05 -15.50
N LYS A 408 -0.53 18.01 -16.08
CA LYS A 408 0.85 17.82 -16.55
C LYS A 408 1.78 17.48 -15.38
N LEU A 409 1.74 18.26 -14.30
CA LEU A 409 2.52 17.99 -13.10
C LEU A 409 2.18 16.60 -12.53
N ALA A 410 0.89 16.27 -12.44
CA ALA A 410 0.45 14.98 -11.90
C ALA A 410 0.94 13.76 -12.71
N LEU A 411 0.99 13.89 -14.04
CA LEU A 411 1.56 12.88 -14.94
C LEU A 411 3.09 12.80 -14.81
N GLU A 412 3.77 13.93 -14.62
CA GLU A 412 5.23 13.98 -14.48
C GLU A 412 5.72 13.43 -13.13
N VAL A 413 5.00 13.70 -12.05
CA VAL A 413 5.24 13.11 -10.72
C VAL A 413 4.91 11.61 -10.74
N GLY A 414 3.88 11.20 -11.49
CA GLY A 414 3.43 9.81 -11.57
C GLY A 414 2.28 9.48 -10.60
N ILE A 415 1.54 10.49 -10.13
CA ILE A 415 0.29 10.30 -9.37
C ILE A 415 -0.84 9.87 -10.31
N LEU A 416 -0.85 10.41 -11.53
CA LEU A 416 -1.77 10.06 -12.60
C LEU A 416 -1.04 9.32 -13.73
N ARG A 417 -1.80 8.55 -14.52
CA ARG A 417 -1.35 7.98 -15.79
C ARG A 417 -2.36 8.23 -16.90
N GLN A 418 -1.90 8.15 -18.15
CA GLN A 418 -2.81 8.20 -19.29
C GLN A 418 -3.49 6.84 -19.49
N SER A 419 -4.78 6.85 -19.79
CA SER A 419 -5.58 5.64 -20.00
C SER A 419 -6.00 5.53 -21.46
N LYS A 420 -5.84 4.33 -22.04
CA LYS A 420 -6.36 3.98 -23.36
C LYS A 420 -7.70 3.28 -23.22
N LYS A 421 -8.77 4.02 -22.93
CA LYS A 421 -10.12 3.51 -23.14
C LYS A 421 -10.66 3.99 -24.48
N THR A 422 -10.51 3.16 -25.51
CA THR A 422 -11.39 3.28 -26.67
C THR A 422 -12.75 2.73 -26.27
N GLY A 423 -13.85 3.44 -26.57
CA GLY A 423 -15.22 2.97 -26.32
C GLY A 423 -15.63 1.70 -27.08
N ALA A 424 -14.69 0.95 -27.66
CA ALA A 424 -14.93 -0.30 -28.36
C ALA A 424 -14.57 -1.50 -27.46
N ASN A 425 -15.52 -2.43 -27.29
CA ASN A 425 -15.36 -3.72 -26.63
C ASN A 425 -14.47 -4.71 -27.42
N ASN A 426 -13.61 -4.21 -28.30
CA ASN A 426 -12.77 -5.03 -29.17
C ASN A 426 -11.30 -4.80 -28.80
N GLU A 427 -10.68 -5.77 -28.12
CA GLU A 427 -9.24 -5.75 -27.74
C GLU A 427 -8.34 -5.49 -28.96
N MET A 428 -8.74 -5.94 -30.15
CA MET A 428 -7.98 -5.73 -31.38
C MET A 428 -7.99 -4.25 -31.79
N ALA A 429 -9.12 -3.55 -31.60
CA ALA A 429 -9.23 -2.12 -31.87
C ALA A 429 -8.50 -1.27 -30.80
N GLN A 430 -8.48 -1.69 -29.54
CA GLN A 430 -7.69 -1.07 -28.46
C GLN A 430 -6.18 -1.15 -28.73
N ASN A 431 -5.72 -2.28 -29.27
CA ASN A 431 -4.32 -2.49 -29.63
C ASN A 431 -3.88 -1.72 -30.89
N LEU A 432 -4.83 -1.42 -31.79
CA LEU A 432 -4.60 -0.72 -33.06
C LEU A 432 -4.96 0.78 -33.03
N SER A 433 -5.65 1.28 -31.99
CA SER A 433 -5.94 2.70 -31.87
C SER A 433 -4.70 3.46 -31.37
N PHE A 434 -4.04 4.15 -32.28
CA PHE A 434 -2.80 4.87 -31.97
C PHE A 434 -3.02 6.29 -31.43
N SER A 435 -4.19 6.90 -31.65
CA SER A 435 -4.34 8.37 -31.57
C SER A 435 -5.42 8.91 -30.60
N SER A 436 -5.94 8.13 -29.65
CA SER A 436 -6.91 8.68 -28.69
C SER A 436 -6.68 8.17 -27.28
N PHE A 437 -5.69 8.72 -26.58
CA PHE A 437 -5.78 8.79 -25.13
C PHE A 437 -6.94 9.71 -24.81
N THR A 438 -8.08 9.12 -24.49
CA THR A 438 -9.31 9.86 -24.20
C THR A 438 -9.40 10.27 -22.73
N GLY A 439 -8.51 9.76 -21.87
CA GLY A 439 -8.52 10.15 -20.48
C GLY A 439 -7.25 9.86 -19.68
N VAL A 440 -7.32 10.32 -18.44
CA VAL A 440 -6.31 10.27 -17.39
C VAL A 440 -6.96 9.60 -16.19
N GLU A 441 -6.24 8.71 -15.53
CA GLU A 441 -6.70 8.02 -14.33
C GLU A 441 -5.63 8.08 -13.25
N PHE A 442 -5.99 7.77 -12.01
CA PHE A 442 -4.99 7.57 -10.97
C PHE A 442 -4.07 6.43 -11.36
N PHE A 443 -2.79 6.61 -11.05
CA PHE A 443 -1.79 5.60 -11.37
C PHE A 443 -2.11 4.26 -10.68
N ASP A 444 -2.65 4.33 -9.46
CA ASP A 444 -3.27 3.21 -8.72
C ASP A 444 -4.42 3.74 -7.83
N ASN A 445 -5.46 2.92 -7.60
CA ASN A 445 -6.61 3.26 -6.76
C ASN A 445 -6.22 3.57 -5.30
N LEU A 446 -5.12 2.98 -4.81
CA LEU A 446 -4.61 3.27 -3.47
C LEU A 446 -4.14 4.72 -3.34
N PHE A 447 -3.61 5.31 -4.42
CA PHE A 447 -3.24 6.73 -4.42
C PHE A 447 -4.48 7.61 -4.34
N GLN A 448 -5.53 7.27 -5.10
CA GLN A 448 -6.81 7.98 -5.03
C GLN A 448 -7.40 7.95 -3.62
N ALA A 449 -7.45 6.76 -3.00
CA ALA A 449 -7.99 6.60 -1.66
C ALA A 449 -7.14 7.33 -0.61
N TYR A 450 -5.81 7.28 -0.73
CA TYR A 450 -4.89 7.95 0.20
C TYR A 450 -5.03 9.47 0.13
N LEU A 451 -5.06 10.05 -1.08
CA LEU A 451 -5.20 11.50 -1.25
C LEU A 451 -6.55 12.00 -0.77
N ALA A 452 -7.62 11.22 -0.97
CA ALA A 452 -8.92 11.54 -0.38
C ALA A 452 -8.92 11.48 1.15
N ALA A 453 -8.20 10.52 1.74
CA ALA A 453 -8.08 10.41 3.19
C ALA A 453 -7.34 11.62 3.77
N LYS A 454 -6.26 12.08 3.12
CA LYS A 454 -5.53 13.29 3.50
C LYS A 454 -6.47 14.50 3.59
N VAL A 455 -7.32 14.68 2.58
CA VAL A 455 -8.32 15.76 2.57
C VAL A 455 -9.35 15.63 3.70
N VAL A 456 -9.77 14.42 4.06
CA VAL A 456 -10.68 14.21 5.21
C VAL A 456 -10.02 14.52 6.54
N VAL A 457 -8.71 14.27 6.66
CA VAL A 457 -7.92 14.64 7.84
C VAL A 457 -7.79 16.16 7.93
N ASP A 458 -7.50 16.82 6.80
CA ASP A 458 -7.34 18.28 6.75
C ASP A 458 -8.66 19.03 7.02
N ASP A 459 -9.81 18.52 6.53
CA ASP A 459 -11.15 19.00 6.88
C ASP A 459 -12.09 17.85 7.30
N PRO A 460 -12.18 17.56 8.62
CA PRO A 460 -13.03 16.51 9.17
C PRO A 460 -14.53 16.67 8.86
N LYS A 461 -15.00 17.82 8.35
CA LYS A 461 -16.39 17.97 7.88
C LYS A 461 -16.71 16.99 6.75
N HIS A 462 -15.72 16.61 5.95
CA HIS A 462 -15.88 15.62 4.89
C HIS A 462 -16.15 14.20 5.41
N LEU A 463 -15.79 13.89 6.65
CA LEU A 463 -15.99 12.57 7.26
C LEU A 463 -17.48 12.17 7.29
N LYS A 464 -18.39 13.13 7.57
CA LYS A 464 -19.84 12.87 7.55
C LYS A 464 -20.34 12.47 6.15
N ASN A 465 -19.79 13.06 5.09
CA ASN A 465 -20.12 12.68 3.73
C ASN A 465 -19.56 11.30 3.39
N LEU A 466 -18.33 11.02 3.83
CA LEU A 466 -17.71 9.71 3.65
C LEU A 466 -18.53 8.60 4.31
N PHE A 467 -19.03 8.79 5.53
CA PHE A 467 -19.93 7.82 6.17
C PHE A 467 -21.21 7.59 5.38
N LYS A 468 -21.81 8.64 4.80
CA LYS A 468 -22.98 8.49 3.92
C LYS A 468 -22.67 7.67 2.66
N ILE A 469 -21.45 7.79 2.12
CA ILE A 469 -21.00 6.98 0.99
C ILE A 469 -20.82 5.53 1.44
N VAL A 470 -20.07 5.29 2.53
CA VAL A 470 -19.79 3.97 3.10
C VAL A 470 -21.07 3.21 3.49
N ALA A 471 -22.06 3.90 4.03
CA ALA A 471 -23.35 3.29 4.40
C ALA A 471 -24.12 2.75 3.18
N LYS A 472 -23.96 3.40 2.02
CA LYS A 472 -24.71 3.08 0.78
C LYS A 472 -23.96 2.13 -0.14
N THR A 473 -22.63 2.08 -0.04
CA THR A 473 -21.79 1.33 -0.96
C THR A 473 -21.35 -0.01 -0.37
N LYS A 474 -21.08 -0.96 -1.26
CA LYS A 474 -20.30 -2.17 -0.96
C LYS A 474 -18.87 -2.05 -1.52
N GLU A 475 -18.55 -0.94 -2.18
CA GLU A 475 -17.26 -0.71 -2.81
C GLU A 475 -16.16 -0.60 -1.75
N GLU A 476 -15.09 -1.36 -1.98
CA GLU A 476 -13.94 -1.46 -1.10
C GLU A 476 -13.17 -0.14 -0.97
N ASP A 477 -13.11 0.64 -2.05
CA ASP A 477 -12.33 1.89 -2.11
C ASP A 477 -12.79 2.90 -1.06
N SER A 478 -14.11 2.98 -0.78
CA SER A 478 -14.62 3.89 0.25
C SER A 478 -14.20 3.50 1.66
N PHE A 479 -14.06 2.20 1.92
CA PHE A 479 -13.53 1.72 3.20
C PHE A 479 -12.03 1.91 3.30
N ARG A 480 -11.30 1.79 2.19
CA ARG A 480 -9.87 2.07 2.12
C ARG A 480 -9.54 3.51 2.54
N VAL A 481 -10.40 4.47 2.18
CA VAL A 481 -10.26 5.85 2.67
C VAL A 481 -10.35 5.93 4.19
N LEU A 482 -11.32 5.25 4.82
CA LEU A 482 -11.41 5.23 6.28
C LEU A 482 -10.19 4.58 6.95
N GLN A 483 -9.65 3.51 6.36
CA GLN A 483 -8.40 2.88 6.83
C GLN A 483 -7.26 3.90 6.83
N PHE A 484 -7.09 4.64 5.73
CA PHE A 484 -6.07 5.67 5.62
C PHE A 484 -6.31 6.86 6.55
N VAL A 485 -7.55 7.29 6.77
CA VAL A 485 -7.84 8.35 7.76
C VAL A 485 -7.40 7.90 9.15
N CYS A 486 -7.68 6.65 9.56
CA CYS A 486 -7.23 6.11 10.85
C CYS A 486 -5.70 6.03 10.97
N GLY A 487 -5.00 5.70 9.89
CA GLY A 487 -3.53 5.66 9.87
C GLY A 487 -2.86 7.03 9.80
N LEU A 488 -3.57 8.07 9.34
CA LEU A 488 -3.10 9.44 9.24
C LEU A 488 -3.42 10.27 10.50
N GLU A 489 -4.64 10.13 11.06
CA GLU A 489 -5.13 10.94 12.17
C GLU A 489 -5.88 10.09 13.19
N GLU A 490 -5.19 9.75 14.27
CA GLU A 490 -5.70 8.85 15.30
C GLU A 490 -6.85 9.45 16.10
N SER A 491 -6.95 10.78 16.22
CA SER A 491 -8.03 11.44 16.96
C SER A 491 -9.42 11.18 16.34
N LEU A 492 -9.47 10.99 15.02
CA LEU A 492 -10.70 10.67 14.28
C LEU A 492 -11.11 9.20 14.39
N CYS A 493 -10.19 8.32 14.82
CA CYS A 493 -10.44 6.89 14.92
C CYS A 493 -11.66 6.57 15.80
N LYS A 494 -11.81 7.27 16.93
CA LYS A 494 -12.93 7.03 17.85
C LYS A 494 -14.27 7.13 17.12
N THR A 495 -14.47 8.20 16.36
CA THR A 495 -15.69 8.45 15.58
C THR A 495 -15.86 7.42 14.47
N ILE A 496 -14.78 7.08 13.76
CA ILE A 496 -14.81 6.08 12.68
C ILE A 496 -15.20 4.69 13.21
N CYS A 497 -14.61 4.27 14.33
CA CYS A 497 -14.91 2.99 14.97
C CYS A 497 -16.36 2.92 15.47
N GLU A 498 -16.87 3.99 16.08
CA GLU A 498 -18.26 4.08 16.54
C GLU A 498 -19.24 3.95 15.36
N GLU A 499 -18.98 4.66 14.26
CA GLU A 499 -19.83 4.62 13.08
C GLU A 499 -19.79 3.25 12.39
N LEU A 500 -18.60 2.68 12.16
CA LEU A 500 -18.44 1.35 11.54
C LEU A 500 -19.08 0.26 12.39
N ARG A 501 -18.99 0.36 13.72
CA ARG A 501 -19.68 -0.52 14.66
C ARG A 501 -21.20 -0.38 14.54
N GLY A 502 -21.72 0.85 14.51
CA GLY A 502 -23.15 1.13 14.31
C GLY A 502 -23.69 0.54 13.00
N MET A 503 -22.89 0.59 11.94
CA MET A 503 -23.19 -0.01 10.64
C MET A 503 -22.93 -1.54 10.57
N LYS A 504 -22.43 -2.15 11.66
CA LYS A 504 -22.01 -3.57 11.75
C LYS A 504 -20.97 -3.97 10.69
N LYS A 505 -20.07 -3.05 10.32
CA LYS A 505 -19.00 -3.26 9.33
C LYS A 505 -17.70 -3.70 10.01
N TYR A 506 -17.76 -4.82 10.72
CA TYR A 506 -16.67 -5.26 11.61
C TYR A 506 -15.36 -5.59 10.88
N ASN A 507 -15.40 -6.19 9.69
CA ASN A 507 -14.17 -6.44 8.92
C ASN A 507 -13.39 -5.15 8.66
N ASN A 508 -14.09 -4.09 8.25
CA ASN A 508 -13.48 -2.79 7.98
C ASN A 508 -13.05 -2.08 9.26
N LEU A 509 -13.79 -2.23 10.36
CA LEU A 509 -13.38 -1.72 11.67
C LEU A 509 -12.05 -2.35 12.11
N ILE A 510 -11.90 -3.67 11.95
CA ILE A 510 -10.67 -4.40 12.28
C ILE A 510 -9.50 -3.87 11.45
N ASP A 511 -9.69 -3.69 10.14
CA ASP A 511 -8.65 -3.11 9.28
C ASP A 511 -8.29 -1.68 9.68
N CYS A 512 -9.28 -0.84 10.03
CA CYS A 512 -9.03 0.54 10.48
C CYS A 512 -8.24 0.56 11.80
N LEU A 513 -8.56 -0.33 12.74
CA LEU A 513 -7.80 -0.46 13.98
C LEU A 513 -6.37 -0.92 13.73
N HIS A 514 -6.18 -1.78 12.72
CA HIS A 514 -4.84 -2.25 12.36
C HIS A 514 -3.95 -1.14 11.81
N GLU A 515 -4.50 -0.06 11.24
CA GLU A 515 -3.72 1.07 10.74
C GLU A 515 -3.18 2.02 11.83
N ILE A 516 -3.68 1.92 13.06
CA ILE A 516 -3.35 2.83 14.16
C ILE A 516 -2.02 2.46 14.80
N ASN A 517 -1.25 3.47 15.22
CA ASN A 517 0.05 3.26 15.85
C ASN A 517 0.01 3.34 17.37
N ASN A 518 -0.90 4.13 17.92
CA ASN A 518 -1.10 4.34 19.34
C ASN A 518 -1.98 3.25 19.97
N GLU A 519 -1.36 2.47 20.85
CA GLU A 519 -2.00 1.38 21.56
C GLU A 519 -3.16 1.86 22.43
N ASP A 520 -3.08 3.03 23.08
CA ASP A 520 -4.14 3.53 23.96
C ASP A 520 -5.43 3.81 23.18
N VAL A 521 -5.30 4.33 21.95
CA VAL A 521 -6.44 4.57 21.06
C VAL A 521 -7.10 3.24 20.68
N ILE A 522 -6.29 2.23 20.34
CA ILE A 522 -6.77 0.87 20.03
C ILE A 522 -7.50 0.28 21.24
N GLN A 523 -6.89 0.31 22.43
CA GLN A 523 -7.49 -0.22 23.66
C GLN A 523 -8.83 0.44 23.99
N ASN A 524 -8.92 1.76 23.85
CA ASN A 524 -10.14 2.51 24.12
C ASN A 524 -11.26 2.21 23.11
N ALA A 525 -10.91 1.96 21.85
CA ALA A 525 -11.87 1.52 20.84
C ALA A 525 -12.35 0.08 21.13
N LEU A 526 -11.44 -0.83 21.47
CA LEU A 526 -11.76 -2.23 21.75
C LEU A 526 -12.64 -2.43 22.98
N LYS A 527 -12.43 -1.65 24.06
CA LYS A 527 -13.28 -1.69 25.27
C LYS A 527 -14.77 -1.49 24.96
N LYS A 528 -15.09 -0.78 23.87
CA LYS A 528 -16.49 -0.56 23.46
C LYS A 528 -17.12 -1.78 22.81
N LEU A 529 -16.33 -2.73 22.29
CA LEU A 529 -16.81 -3.95 21.64
C LEU A 529 -17.25 -5.04 22.63
N GLN A 530 -17.25 -4.75 23.94
CA GLN A 530 -17.71 -5.69 24.96
C GLN A 530 -19.12 -6.20 24.63
N LYS A 531 -19.27 -7.53 24.55
CA LYS A 531 -20.48 -8.27 24.20
C LYS A 531 -20.98 -8.08 22.76
N ASP A 532 -20.20 -7.50 21.85
CA ASP A 532 -20.57 -7.43 20.45
C ASP A 532 -20.54 -8.79 19.74
N THR A 533 -21.34 -8.90 18.68
CA THR A 533 -21.34 -10.02 17.73
C THR A 533 -20.62 -9.58 16.46
N LEU A 534 -19.49 -10.19 16.13
CA LEU A 534 -18.66 -9.81 14.99
C LEU A 534 -18.88 -10.79 13.85
N ASN A 535 -19.22 -10.27 12.67
CA ASN A 535 -19.34 -11.04 11.44
C ASN A 535 -18.07 -10.88 10.60
N ILE A 536 -17.28 -11.94 10.50
CA ILE A 536 -16.01 -11.98 9.79
C ILE A 536 -16.18 -12.74 8.49
N ALA A 537 -15.90 -12.06 7.37
CA ALA A 537 -16.19 -12.56 6.04
C ALA A 537 -14.97 -12.53 5.09
N TYR A 538 -14.03 -11.61 5.27
CA TYR A 538 -12.97 -11.34 4.28
C TYR A 538 -11.72 -12.19 4.48
N PHE A 539 -11.90 -13.51 4.55
CA PHE A 539 -10.80 -14.45 4.74
C PHE A 539 -9.92 -14.62 3.49
N GLU A 540 -10.37 -14.22 2.31
CA GLU A 540 -9.55 -14.24 1.10
C GLU A 540 -8.41 -13.21 1.14
N ARG A 541 -8.57 -12.16 1.96
CA ARG A 541 -7.64 -11.04 2.03
C ARG A 541 -6.58 -11.29 3.09
N LYS A 542 -5.34 -11.40 2.66
CA LYS A 542 -4.23 -11.70 3.58
C LYS A 542 -3.96 -10.55 4.55
N TYR A 543 -4.00 -9.30 4.09
CA TYR A 543 -3.90 -8.14 4.98
C TYR A 543 -4.97 -8.17 6.10
N HIS A 544 -6.22 -8.55 5.76
CA HIS A 544 -7.29 -8.67 6.75
C HIS A 544 -7.03 -9.80 7.76
N ARG A 545 -6.44 -10.93 7.33
CA ARG A 545 -6.05 -12.02 8.24
C ARG A 545 -5.02 -11.57 9.28
N ASP A 546 -4.03 -10.79 8.84
CA ASP A 546 -3.02 -10.24 9.74
C ASP A 546 -3.66 -9.24 10.71
N ALA A 547 -4.51 -8.35 10.20
CA ALA A 547 -5.30 -7.41 11.01
C ALA A 547 -6.18 -8.12 12.05
N LEU A 548 -6.89 -9.17 11.65
CA LEU A 548 -7.74 -9.98 12.53
C LEU A 548 -6.93 -10.71 13.60
N THR A 549 -5.75 -11.24 13.25
CA THR A 549 -4.86 -11.91 14.21
C THR A 549 -4.42 -10.94 15.30
N VAL A 550 -3.96 -9.76 14.91
CA VAL A 550 -3.55 -8.69 15.83
C VAL A 550 -4.75 -8.22 16.67
N PHE A 551 -5.91 -8.01 16.04
CA PHE A 551 -7.15 -7.66 16.75
C PHE A 551 -7.51 -8.66 17.84
N CYS A 552 -7.51 -9.96 17.53
CA CYS A 552 -7.85 -11.00 18.50
C CYS A 552 -6.83 -11.07 19.65
N GLN A 553 -5.54 -10.86 19.36
CA GLN A 553 -4.49 -10.77 20.39
C GLN A 553 -4.74 -9.59 21.33
N HIS A 554 -5.04 -8.39 20.82
CA HIS A 554 -5.37 -7.24 21.68
C HIS A 554 -6.63 -7.50 22.50
N CYS A 555 -7.69 -8.05 21.91
CA CYS A 555 -8.91 -8.41 22.66
C CYS A 555 -8.61 -9.39 23.80
N LYS A 556 -7.76 -10.40 23.57
CA LYS A 556 -7.34 -11.36 24.58
C LYS A 556 -6.53 -10.68 25.70
N GLN A 557 -5.54 -9.86 25.35
CA GLN A 557 -4.70 -9.13 26.32
C GLN A 557 -5.54 -8.20 27.22
N LEU A 558 -6.58 -7.58 26.65
CA LEU A 558 -7.48 -6.67 27.36
C LEU A 558 -8.68 -7.37 28.03
N ASN A 559 -8.75 -8.71 27.98
CA ASN A 559 -9.88 -9.49 28.47
C ASN A 559 -11.25 -9.03 27.92
N ILE A 560 -11.29 -8.58 26.66
CA ILE A 560 -12.53 -8.21 25.99
C ILE A 560 -13.36 -9.46 25.74
N GLN A 561 -14.58 -9.47 26.26
CA GLN A 561 -15.51 -10.58 26.09
C GLN A 561 -16.45 -10.27 24.93
N LEU A 562 -16.30 -10.99 23.82
CA LEU A 562 -17.22 -10.94 22.69
C LEU A 562 -18.39 -11.89 22.93
N SER A 563 -19.60 -11.51 22.50
CA SER A 563 -20.75 -12.43 22.61
C SER A 563 -20.66 -13.54 21.58
N ARG A 564 -20.25 -13.18 20.36
CA ARG A 564 -20.20 -14.11 19.23
C ARG A 564 -19.18 -13.69 18.17
N LEU A 565 -18.43 -14.67 17.66
CA LEU A 565 -17.67 -14.56 16.41
C LEU A 565 -18.38 -15.40 15.35
N VAL A 566 -18.67 -14.81 14.18
CA VAL A 566 -19.32 -15.50 13.06
C VAL A 566 -18.36 -15.56 11.88
N PHE A 567 -18.09 -16.77 11.40
CA PHE A 567 -17.26 -17.07 10.25
C PHE A 567 -18.12 -17.56 9.09
N HIS A 568 -18.05 -16.89 7.95
CA HIS A 568 -18.80 -17.24 6.75
C HIS A 568 -18.12 -18.35 5.93
N LYS A 569 -18.81 -18.84 4.88
CA LYS A 569 -18.44 -20.00 4.06
C LYS A 569 -16.97 -20.06 3.61
N ASP A 570 -16.39 -18.89 3.29
CA ASP A 570 -15.04 -18.76 2.71
C ASP A 570 -13.92 -18.78 3.77
N CYS A 571 -14.25 -19.08 5.03
CA CYS A 571 -13.29 -19.16 6.12
C CYS A 571 -12.25 -20.27 5.92
N ASP A 572 -10.97 -19.90 5.98
CA ASP A 572 -9.83 -20.82 5.89
C ASP A 572 -9.52 -21.44 7.27
N ILE A 573 -9.82 -22.73 7.41
CA ILE A 573 -9.61 -23.47 8.67
C ILE A 573 -8.12 -23.59 9.01
N ALA A 574 -7.23 -23.62 8.02
CA ALA A 574 -5.79 -23.65 8.28
C ALA A 574 -5.32 -22.36 8.95
N PHE A 575 -5.86 -21.21 8.52
CA PHE A 575 -5.61 -19.93 9.15
C PHE A 575 -6.23 -19.83 10.55
N LEU A 576 -7.46 -20.32 10.77
CA LEU A 576 -8.07 -20.27 12.10
C LEU A 576 -7.20 -20.96 13.15
N LYS A 577 -6.57 -22.09 12.81
CA LYS A 577 -5.66 -22.83 13.71
C LYS A 577 -4.46 -22.01 14.19
N THR A 578 -4.04 -21.00 13.43
CA THR A 578 -2.91 -20.14 13.79
C THR A 578 -3.33 -18.94 14.64
N MET A 579 -4.63 -18.66 14.73
CA MET A 579 -5.17 -17.50 15.43
C MET A 579 -5.46 -17.84 16.90
N GLU A 580 -5.14 -16.91 17.80
CA GLU A 580 -5.58 -16.97 19.19
C GLU A 580 -6.98 -16.37 19.31
N LEU A 581 -7.92 -17.11 19.93
CA LEU A 581 -9.25 -16.57 20.18
C LEU A 581 -9.27 -15.59 21.37
N PRO A 582 -10.00 -14.47 21.26
CA PRO A 582 -10.36 -13.67 22.42
C PRO A 582 -11.42 -14.40 23.25
N ILE A 583 -11.72 -13.92 24.46
CA ILE A 583 -12.81 -14.47 25.27
C ILE A 583 -14.11 -14.30 24.48
N VAL A 584 -14.72 -15.41 24.07
CA VAL A 584 -15.92 -15.39 23.24
C VAL A 584 -16.95 -16.39 23.77
N GLY A 585 -18.21 -15.96 23.85
CA GLY A 585 -19.30 -16.84 24.30
C GLY A 585 -19.66 -17.93 23.28
N SER A 586 -19.60 -17.59 21.99
CA SER A 586 -19.90 -18.54 20.91
C SER A 586 -19.12 -18.27 19.62
N VAL A 587 -18.68 -19.33 18.95
CA VAL A 587 -18.08 -19.29 17.61
C VAL A 587 -19.04 -19.96 16.63
N HIS A 588 -19.47 -19.21 15.62
CA HIS A 588 -20.43 -19.65 14.63
C HIS A 588 -19.75 -19.86 13.28
N PHE A 589 -20.00 -20.99 12.64
CA PHE A 589 -19.65 -21.26 11.25
C PHE A 589 -20.95 -21.23 10.44
N PHE A 590 -21.00 -20.43 9.37
CA PHE A 590 -22.22 -20.19 8.60
C PHE A 590 -22.08 -20.69 7.16
N GLN A 591 -23.00 -21.55 6.73
CA GLN A 591 -23.10 -22.06 5.35
C GLN A 591 -21.79 -22.65 4.80
N LYS A 592 -21.04 -23.34 5.66
CA LYS A 592 -19.77 -23.98 5.28
C LYS A 592 -19.99 -25.48 5.13
N ASP A 593 -19.42 -26.05 4.07
CA ASP A 593 -19.22 -27.51 4.01
C ASP A 593 -17.97 -27.87 4.82
N VAL A 594 -18.15 -28.69 5.85
CA VAL A 594 -17.12 -29.01 6.84
C VAL A 594 -16.84 -30.50 6.75
N ALA A 595 -15.76 -30.86 6.04
CA ALA A 595 -15.23 -32.21 6.01
C ALA A 595 -14.85 -32.70 7.41
N GLU A 596 -14.80 -34.02 7.61
CA GLU A 596 -14.47 -34.61 8.91
C GLU A 596 -13.14 -34.09 9.49
N SER A 597 -12.10 -33.99 8.65
CA SER A 597 -10.79 -33.46 9.05
C SER A 597 -10.86 -32.02 9.55
N ASP A 598 -11.68 -31.19 8.91
CA ASP A 598 -11.86 -29.78 9.28
C ASP A 598 -12.72 -29.64 10.52
N PHE A 599 -13.75 -30.48 10.67
CA PHE A 599 -14.58 -30.53 11.86
C PHE A 599 -13.74 -30.84 13.11
N VAL A 600 -12.95 -31.93 13.05
CA VAL A 600 -12.04 -32.33 14.13
C VAL A 600 -11.00 -31.24 14.41
N SER A 601 -10.47 -30.63 13.34
CA SER A 601 -9.52 -29.51 13.43
C SER A 601 -10.08 -28.29 14.16
N ILE A 602 -11.34 -27.92 13.91
CA ILE A 602 -12.02 -26.83 14.59
C ILE A 602 -12.17 -27.14 16.08
N LEU A 603 -12.61 -28.36 16.42
CA LEU A 603 -12.76 -28.78 17.82
C LEU A 603 -11.43 -28.73 18.55
N GLN A 604 -10.37 -29.26 17.94
CA GLN A 604 -9.02 -29.25 18.51
C GLN A 604 -8.46 -27.83 18.66
N TRP A 605 -8.75 -26.93 17.72
CA TRP A 605 -8.34 -25.54 17.83
C TRP A 605 -9.03 -24.86 19.02
N ILE A 606 -10.35 -25.01 19.13
CA ILE A 606 -11.14 -24.38 20.20
C ILE A 606 -10.82 -24.99 21.58
N SER A 607 -10.48 -26.28 21.64
CA SER A 607 -10.13 -26.96 22.90
C SER A 607 -8.82 -26.52 23.52
N LYS A 608 -8.00 -25.73 22.82
CA LYS A 608 -6.77 -25.13 23.36
C LYS A 608 -7.04 -23.91 24.24
N HIS A 609 -8.30 -23.47 24.34
CA HIS A 609 -8.69 -22.28 25.08
C HIS A 609 -9.40 -22.66 26.38
N ASP A 610 -9.06 -21.96 27.47
CA ASP A 610 -9.48 -22.33 28.85
C ASP A 610 -10.91 -21.89 29.21
N PHE A 611 -11.60 -21.16 28.33
CA PHE A 611 -12.94 -20.63 28.59
C PHE A 611 -14.03 -21.47 27.94
N MET A 612 -15.25 -21.37 28.48
CA MET A 612 -16.41 -22.08 27.97
C MET A 612 -16.88 -21.48 26.65
N ILE A 613 -16.87 -22.27 25.58
CA ILE A 613 -17.19 -21.81 24.22
C ILE A 613 -18.26 -22.72 23.62
N SER A 614 -19.32 -22.09 23.08
CA SER A 614 -20.27 -22.79 22.23
C SER A 614 -19.85 -22.70 20.76
N ILE A 615 -19.63 -23.84 20.11
CA ILE A 615 -19.40 -23.95 18.67
C ILE A 615 -20.75 -24.19 18.00
N VAL A 616 -21.09 -23.38 17.00
CA VAL A 616 -22.40 -23.45 16.33
C VAL A 616 -22.21 -23.53 14.83
N PHE A 617 -22.62 -24.64 14.24
CA PHE A 617 -22.66 -24.84 12.80
C PHE A 617 -24.07 -24.45 12.30
N VAL A 618 -24.18 -23.31 11.62
CA VAL A 618 -25.44 -22.76 11.12
C VAL A 618 -25.55 -23.05 9.63
N ASP A 619 -26.53 -23.88 9.26
CA ASP A 619 -26.78 -24.27 7.87
C ASP A 619 -25.53 -24.88 7.20
N CYS A 620 -24.69 -25.57 7.98
CA CYS A 620 -23.49 -26.23 7.50
C CYS A 620 -23.76 -27.71 7.19
N GLN A 621 -23.04 -28.23 6.19
CA GLN A 621 -22.87 -29.66 6.02
C GLN A 621 -21.74 -30.11 6.95
N THR A 622 -22.05 -31.06 7.83
CA THR A 622 -21.12 -31.60 8.83
C THR A 622 -21.16 -33.12 8.77
N PRO A 623 -20.10 -33.83 9.14
CA PRO A 623 -20.11 -35.29 9.17
C PRO A 623 -21.22 -35.77 10.13
N ASN A 624 -22.06 -36.69 9.67
CA ASN A 624 -23.12 -37.28 10.50
C ASN A 624 -22.54 -38.16 11.63
N GLN A 625 -21.42 -38.82 11.35
CA GLN A 625 -20.67 -39.66 12.28
C GLN A 625 -19.17 -39.52 11.99
N LEU A 626 -18.35 -39.50 13.04
CA LEU A 626 -16.89 -39.48 12.89
C LEU A 626 -16.32 -40.88 12.68
N SER A 627 -15.21 -41.00 11.96
CA SER A 627 -14.41 -42.23 11.92
C SER A 627 -13.86 -42.59 13.31
N GLN A 628 -13.51 -43.87 13.54
CA GLN A 628 -13.04 -44.34 14.85
C GLN A 628 -11.81 -43.56 15.36
N ASN A 629 -10.89 -43.19 14.48
CA ASN A 629 -9.71 -42.40 14.84
C ASN A 629 -10.10 -40.98 15.28
N SER A 630 -10.98 -40.33 14.54
CA SER A 630 -11.51 -39.01 14.89
C SER A 630 -12.35 -39.04 16.16
N LYS A 631 -13.15 -40.09 16.40
CA LYS A 631 -13.89 -40.29 17.65
C LYS A 631 -12.95 -40.36 18.84
N ALA A 632 -11.89 -41.18 18.76
CA ALA A 632 -10.91 -41.31 19.83
C ALA A 632 -10.24 -39.97 20.17
N LEU A 633 -9.89 -39.17 19.15
CA LEU A 633 -9.32 -37.85 19.33
C LEU A 633 -10.33 -36.87 19.97
N VAL A 634 -11.56 -36.80 19.45
CA VAL A 634 -12.59 -35.86 19.93
C VAL A 634 -13.06 -36.19 21.34
N LYS A 635 -13.04 -37.47 21.73
CA LYS A 635 -13.31 -37.90 23.11
C LYS A 635 -12.34 -37.28 24.13
N THR A 636 -11.10 -36.96 23.73
CA THR A 636 -10.17 -36.25 24.61
C THR A 636 -10.65 -34.83 24.97
N PHE A 637 -11.54 -34.25 24.16
CA PHE A 637 -12.16 -32.94 24.39
C PHE A 637 -13.42 -33.01 25.25
N GLU A 638 -13.86 -34.19 25.71
CA GLU A 638 -15.04 -34.33 26.59
C GLU A 638 -14.88 -33.56 27.90
N LYS A 639 -13.64 -33.45 28.39
CA LYS A 639 -13.30 -32.65 29.60
C LYS A 639 -13.18 -31.15 29.32
N SER A 640 -13.16 -30.75 28.04
CA SER A 640 -13.10 -29.33 27.68
C SER A 640 -14.49 -28.72 27.81
N ASN A 641 -14.55 -27.43 28.16
CA ASN A 641 -15.80 -26.69 28.33
C ASN A 641 -16.46 -26.31 26.97
N ILE A 642 -16.45 -27.24 26.01
CA ILE A 642 -16.94 -27.03 24.65
C ILE A 642 -18.34 -27.61 24.49
N LYS A 643 -19.24 -26.83 23.91
CA LYS A 643 -20.57 -27.30 23.49
C LYS A 643 -20.72 -27.12 22.00
N VAL A 644 -21.14 -28.17 21.30
CA VAL A 644 -21.19 -28.16 19.83
C VAL A 644 -22.63 -28.33 19.35
N PHE A 645 -23.11 -27.39 18.55
CA PHE A 645 -24.49 -27.32 18.09
C PHE A 645 -24.56 -27.25 16.57
N LYS A 646 -25.62 -27.84 16.02
CA LYS A 646 -26.06 -27.65 14.63
C LYS A 646 -27.38 -26.88 14.64
N LYS A 647 -27.47 -25.81 13.85
CA LYS A 647 -28.64 -24.93 13.77
C LYS A 647 -29.04 -24.66 12.34
N ARG A 648 -30.33 -24.39 12.14
CA ARG A 648 -30.87 -23.82 10.90
C ARG A 648 -30.64 -22.31 10.84
N ILE A 649 -30.82 -21.75 9.64
CA ILE A 649 -30.81 -20.30 9.40
C ILE A 649 -31.85 -19.55 10.24
N ASP A 650 -33.00 -20.18 10.54
CA ASP A 650 -34.04 -19.61 11.41
C ASP A 650 -33.66 -19.61 12.89
N GLY A 651 -32.46 -20.09 13.23
CA GLY A 651 -31.91 -20.13 14.58
C GLY A 651 -32.34 -21.34 15.41
N LYS A 652 -33.20 -22.22 14.89
CA LYS A 652 -33.60 -23.44 15.60
C LYS A 652 -32.46 -24.43 15.67
N THR A 653 -32.24 -24.98 16.87
CA THR A 653 -31.27 -26.07 17.08
C THR A 653 -31.80 -27.36 16.50
N GLU A 654 -31.04 -27.96 15.59
CA GLU A 654 -31.35 -29.25 14.99
C GLU A 654 -30.79 -30.39 15.81
N ALA A 655 -29.52 -30.25 16.23
CA ALA A 655 -28.81 -31.30 16.93
C ALA A 655 -27.71 -30.75 17.83
N PHE A 656 -27.34 -31.55 18.81
CA PHE A 656 -26.16 -31.39 19.66
C PHE A 656 -25.15 -32.49 19.32
N PHE A 657 -23.87 -32.15 19.24
CA PHE A 657 -22.83 -33.16 19.00
C PHE A 657 -22.26 -33.66 20.31
N ASN A 658 -22.34 -34.96 20.54
CA ASN A 658 -21.81 -35.61 21.74
C ASN A 658 -20.35 -36.02 21.49
N CYS A 659 -19.40 -35.34 22.15
CA CYS A 659 -17.97 -35.62 22.01
C CYS A 659 -17.57 -37.03 22.48
N SER A 660 -18.33 -37.64 23.38
CA SER A 660 -18.06 -38.98 23.94
C SER A 660 -18.41 -40.09 22.93
N THR A 661 -19.47 -39.90 22.14
CA THR A 661 -19.93 -40.88 21.12
C THR A 661 -19.47 -40.54 19.71
N GLY A 662 -19.14 -39.27 19.46
CA GLY A 662 -18.79 -38.74 18.15
C GLY A 662 -19.97 -38.65 17.17
N GLU A 663 -21.18 -38.43 17.70
CA GLU A 663 -22.44 -38.45 16.94
C GLU A 663 -23.34 -37.26 17.28
N TRP A 664 -24.18 -36.87 16.32
CA TRP A 664 -25.23 -35.87 16.51
C TRP A 664 -26.47 -36.47 17.15
N THR A 665 -27.02 -35.82 18.17
CA THR A 665 -28.30 -36.17 18.80
C THR A 665 -29.33 -35.05 18.64
N SER A 666 -30.55 -35.41 18.27
CA SER A 666 -31.70 -34.49 18.18
C SER A 666 -32.38 -34.24 19.53
N ASP A 667 -32.04 -35.00 20.58
CA ASP A 667 -32.63 -34.83 21.91
C ASP A 667 -31.96 -33.69 22.70
N VAL A 668 -32.18 -32.46 22.22
CA VAL A 668 -31.63 -31.25 22.81
C VAL A 668 -32.13 -31.02 24.25
N LYS A 669 -33.34 -31.52 24.59
CA LYS A 669 -33.94 -31.32 25.92
C LYS A 669 -33.26 -32.16 27.00
N HIS A 670 -32.91 -33.41 26.70
CA HIS A 670 -32.21 -34.28 27.64
C HIS A 670 -30.81 -33.75 27.96
N VAL A 671 -30.05 -33.37 26.92
CA VAL A 671 -28.66 -32.90 27.05
C VAL A 671 -28.57 -31.56 27.81
N LEU A 672 -29.50 -30.63 27.58
CA LEU A 672 -29.50 -29.36 28.32
C LEU A 672 -29.81 -29.56 29.81
N LYS A 673 -30.69 -30.52 30.16
CA LYS A 673 -31.01 -30.85 31.56
C LYS A 673 -29.81 -31.46 32.30
N GLU A 674 -29.06 -32.36 31.68
CA GLU A 674 -27.88 -32.94 32.32
C GLU A 674 -26.75 -31.93 32.52
N ASN A 675 -26.54 -31.05 31.54
CA ASN A 675 -25.51 -30.01 31.65
C ASN A 675 -25.87 -28.88 32.63
N LEU A 676 -27.16 -28.60 32.85
CA LEU A 676 -27.61 -27.63 33.86
C LEU A 676 -27.29 -28.10 35.29
N LYS A 677 -27.21 -29.42 35.55
CA LYS A 677 -26.79 -29.94 36.86
C LYS A 677 -25.36 -29.55 37.24
N TYR A 678 -24.47 -29.38 36.27
CA TYR A 678 -23.07 -28.99 36.52
C TYR A 678 -22.89 -27.48 36.75
N ILE A 679 -23.80 -26.64 36.26
CA ILE A 679 -23.72 -25.18 36.42
C ILE A 679 -24.18 -24.72 37.81
N ILE A 680 -25.08 -25.48 38.46
CA ILE A 680 -25.63 -25.12 39.78
C ILE A 680 -24.59 -25.30 40.92
N HIS A 681 -23.45 -25.95 40.66
CA HIS A 681 -22.38 -26.14 41.67
C HIS A 681 -21.22 -25.13 41.62
N PHE A 682 -21.35 -24.03 40.86
CA PHE A 682 -20.28 -23.04 40.70
C PHE A 682 -20.68 -21.58 40.99
N ASN A 683 -21.77 -21.35 41.72
CA ASN A 683 -22.08 -20.02 42.29
C ASN A 683 -21.64 -19.92 43.75
#